data_AF-A0A328DS71-F1
#
_entry.id   AF-A0A328DS71-F1
#
_cell.length_a   1.000
_cell.length_b   1.000
_cell.length_c   1.000
_cell.angle_alpha   90.00
_cell.angle_beta   90.00
_cell.angle_gamma   90.00
#
_symmetry.space_group_name_H-M   'P 1'
#
loop_
_entity.id
_entity.type
_entity.pdbx_description
1 polymer ?
#
loop_
_entity_poly.entity_id
_entity_poly.type
_entity_poly.pdbx_seq_one_letter_code
_entity_poly.pdbx_strand_id
1 'polypeptide(L)'
;MGSLGAMLKHPDDVYPLIKLKMAARQAEKQIPSQPHWGFCYSMLLKVSRSFSLVIQQLPTELRDAVCIFYLVLRALDTVEDDTSIASEIKVPILIAFHRHIYDSEWHFPCGTKEYKVLMDQFHHVSTAFLELRKNYQEAIEDVTKKMGAGMAKFICKEVETVDDYDEYCHYVAGLVGLGLSKLFHASGKEDLASDHLSNSMGLFLQKTNIIRDYLEDINEIPKSRMFWPRQIWSKYVNKLEDLKYEDNSVKAVQCLNDMVTNALSHVEDCLTYMSSLRNPSIFRFCAIPQIMAIGTLAMCYNNVEVFRGVVKMRRGLTAKVIDRTKTMADVYGAFFDFSCMLKSKVDNNDPSATKTVKRLEAILKTCRESGTLNKRGSYILRSEPNHSLALIVLFIILAVIAYHFGRLPNSHEIRIQDIAISCRKAAEDRSMFLGFLKYSRKLGQQSAMAIAAAAIIVPLGVLFFISGLFTNLVQAICFVLIRPLSKNTYRRINRVVAELLWLELVWLVDWWAGIKITLFTEPEALKLMGKEHALVISNHKSDIDWLVGWVLAQRSGCLGSSLAVMKKSSKLLPVIGWSMWFSEYLYLERSWARDENTLKSGLQRLHDYPLPFWLALFVEGTRFTQAKLLAAQEYAASAGLPIPRNVLIPRTKGFVTAVSHMRSFVPAIYEMTVAIPRSSPQPTMLRMFMGQSSVVHVHLKRHLMTDLPEDDEAVAQWCKDVFVAKDNLLDKHNAEDTFGPELEQDLGRPVKSLVVVVSWSCLLILGAIKCVQSSELLSSWKGISISAALLLVVTILMQILIRFSQAEHSTPARVAPANPNNRNRVADIRQAKDK
;
A
#
# COMPACT_ATOMS: atom_id res chain seq x y z
N MET A 1 -1.26 -18.05 -3.94
CA MET A 1 -2.73 -17.88 -3.86
C MET A 1 -3.31 -17.72 -2.43
N GLY A 2 -2.56 -17.88 -1.32
CA GLY A 2 -3.16 -17.89 0.03
C GLY A 2 -3.37 -16.56 0.78
N SER A 3 -2.73 -15.45 0.38
CA SER A 3 -2.74 -14.22 1.20
C SER A 3 -4.04 -13.42 1.12
N LEU A 4 -4.68 -13.35 -0.05
CA LEU A 4 -5.84 -12.46 -0.25
C LEU A 4 -7.14 -13.09 0.28
N GLY A 5 -7.35 -14.39 0.04
CA GLY A 5 -8.48 -15.14 0.58
C GLY A 5 -8.48 -15.22 2.10
N ALA A 6 -7.29 -15.28 2.72
CA ALA A 6 -7.17 -15.23 4.18
C ALA A 6 -7.54 -13.85 4.75
N MET A 7 -7.17 -12.75 4.07
CA MET A 7 -7.53 -11.39 4.48
C MET A 7 -9.03 -11.09 4.36
N LEU A 8 -9.70 -11.69 3.36
CA LEU A 8 -11.17 -11.59 3.22
C LEU A 8 -11.90 -12.38 4.31
N LYS A 9 -11.38 -13.55 4.72
CA LYS A 9 -11.97 -14.38 5.79
C LYS A 9 -11.74 -13.80 7.19
N HIS A 10 -10.66 -13.05 7.39
CA HIS A 10 -10.26 -12.46 8.68
C HIS A 10 -9.82 -10.98 8.52
N PRO A 11 -10.75 -10.05 8.21
CA PRO A 11 -10.42 -8.65 7.94
C PRO A 11 -9.82 -7.91 9.15
N ASP A 12 -10.10 -8.37 10.36
CA ASP A 12 -9.55 -7.86 11.61
C ASP A 12 -8.06 -8.23 11.82
N ASP A 13 -7.48 -9.06 10.96
CA ASP A 13 -6.03 -9.33 10.92
C ASP A 13 -5.22 -8.24 10.22
N VAL A 14 -5.85 -7.43 9.35
CA VAL A 14 -5.14 -6.52 8.45
C VAL A 14 -4.36 -5.47 9.23
N TYR A 15 -4.98 -4.83 10.22
CA TYR A 15 -4.34 -3.79 11.02
C TYR A 15 -3.14 -4.34 11.84
N PRO A 16 -3.28 -5.43 12.62
CA PRO A 16 -2.13 -6.06 13.30
C PRO A 16 -1.01 -6.48 12.34
N LEU A 17 -1.33 -7.01 11.15
CA LEU A 17 -0.33 -7.40 10.16
C LEU A 17 0.44 -6.20 9.59
N ILE A 18 -0.24 -5.10 9.30
CA ILE A 18 0.40 -3.85 8.87
C ILE A 18 1.32 -3.33 9.96
N LYS A 19 0.84 -3.29 11.21
CA LYS A 19 1.64 -2.83 12.35
C LYS A 19 2.87 -3.71 12.57
N LEU A 20 2.73 -5.03 12.48
CA LEU A 20 3.85 -5.98 12.57
C LEU A 20 4.87 -5.74 11.45
N LYS A 21 4.42 -5.50 10.22
CA LYS A 21 5.29 -5.21 9.07
C LYS A 21 6.00 -3.86 9.20
N MET A 22 5.33 -2.85 9.75
CA MET A 22 5.95 -1.55 10.05
C MET A 22 6.98 -1.67 11.16
N ALA A 23 6.68 -2.41 12.22
CA ALA A 23 7.63 -2.70 13.29
C ALA A 23 8.87 -3.41 12.77
N ALA A 24 8.70 -4.42 11.91
CA ALA A 24 9.82 -5.12 11.26
C ALA A 24 10.72 -4.20 10.42
N ARG A 25 10.12 -3.29 9.64
CA ARG A 25 10.88 -2.29 8.87
C ARG A 25 11.59 -1.26 9.76
N GLN A 26 11.00 -0.92 10.90
CA GLN A 26 11.62 0.00 11.85
C GLN A 26 12.82 -0.66 12.54
N ALA A 27 12.65 -1.93 12.92
CA ALA A 27 13.69 -2.82 13.41
C ALA A 27 14.89 -2.91 12.44
N GLU A 28 14.64 -3.13 11.15
CA GLU A 28 15.68 -3.15 10.11
C GLU A 28 16.50 -1.85 10.03
N LYS A 29 15.90 -0.69 10.36
CA LYS A 29 16.61 0.61 10.37
C LYS A 29 17.47 0.82 11.62
N GLN A 30 17.28 0.01 12.64
CA GLN A 30 18.02 0.09 13.92
C GLN A 30 19.19 -0.90 13.97
N ILE A 31 19.49 -1.58 12.86
CA ILE A 31 20.63 -2.46 12.73
C ILE A 31 21.92 -1.62 12.86
N PRO A 32 22.84 -1.97 13.79
CA PRO A 32 24.09 -1.24 13.95
C PRO A 32 24.95 -1.28 12.68
N SER A 33 25.74 -0.23 12.44
CA SER A 33 26.58 -0.11 11.24
C SER A 33 27.82 -0.99 11.27
N GLN A 34 28.24 -1.46 12.46
CA GLN A 34 29.37 -2.37 12.60
C GLN A 34 29.09 -3.69 11.88
N PRO A 35 30.01 -4.22 11.05
CA PRO A 35 29.74 -5.39 10.20
C PRO A 35 29.24 -6.62 10.96
N HIS A 36 29.85 -6.95 12.10
CA HIS A 36 29.49 -8.12 12.91
C HIS A 36 28.09 -7.99 13.54
N TRP A 37 27.75 -6.83 14.11
CA TRP A 37 26.40 -6.56 14.61
C TRP A 37 25.36 -6.50 13.49
N GLY A 38 25.73 -5.91 12.36
CA GLY A 38 24.93 -5.87 11.15
C GLY A 38 24.57 -7.27 10.66
N PHE A 39 25.55 -8.16 10.64
CA PHE A 39 25.36 -9.58 10.35
C PHE A 39 24.46 -10.25 11.39
N CYS A 40 24.76 -10.12 12.69
CA CYS A 40 24.00 -10.78 13.76
C CYS A 40 22.50 -10.43 13.70
N TYR A 41 22.15 -9.15 13.62
CA TYR A 41 20.74 -8.74 13.55
C TYR A 41 20.06 -9.16 12.25
N SER A 42 20.76 -9.07 11.11
CA SER A 42 20.25 -9.53 9.83
C SER A 42 20.01 -11.04 9.83
N MET A 43 20.92 -11.80 10.45
CA MET A 43 20.80 -13.25 10.56
C MET A 43 19.66 -13.63 11.50
N LEU A 44 19.54 -12.95 12.65
CA LEU A 44 18.43 -13.16 13.59
C LEU A 44 17.07 -13.00 12.91
N LEU A 45 16.88 -11.97 12.09
CA LEU A 45 15.65 -11.77 11.31
C LEU A 45 15.34 -12.97 10.39
N LYS A 46 16.37 -13.54 9.75
CA LYS A 46 16.26 -14.66 8.83
C LYS A 46 15.94 -15.99 9.53
N VAL A 47 16.70 -16.35 10.56
CA VAL A 47 16.57 -17.66 11.23
C VAL A 47 15.44 -17.72 12.27
N SER A 48 15.06 -16.58 12.86
CA SER A 48 14.10 -16.52 13.97
C SER A 48 12.71 -16.01 13.55
N ARG A 49 12.62 -15.31 12.40
CA ARG A 49 11.37 -14.75 11.84
C ARG A 49 10.58 -13.95 12.88
N SER A 50 9.38 -14.39 13.29
CA SER A 50 8.51 -13.64 14.21
C SER A 50 9.15 -13.39 15.58
N PHE A 51 10.03 -14.27 16.04
CA PHE A 51 10.67 -14.14 17.35
C PHE A 51 11.77 -13.06 17.36
N SER A 52 12.39 -12.76 16.21
CA SER A 52 13.31 -11.62 16.05
C SER A 52 12.66 -10.27 16.42
N LEU A 53 11.36 -10.11 16.13
CA LEU A 53 10.61 -8.88 16.46
C LEU A 53 10.30 -8.79 17.95
N VAL A 54 10.26 -9.93 18.64
CA VAL A 54 10.06 -10.00 20.09
C VAL A 54 11.37 -9.66 20.80
N ILE A 55 12.50 -10.19 20.34
CA ILE A 55 13.85 -9.84 20.85
C ILE A 55 14.10 -8.34 20.73
N GLN A 56 13.76 -7.73 19.58
CA GLN A 56 14.01 -6.30 19.34
C GLN A 56 13.20 -5.34 20.21
N GLN A 57 12.24 -5.83 20.99
CA GLN A 57 11.52 -5.04 21.98
C GLN A 57 12.26 -4.94 23.32
N LEU A 58 13.30 -5.74 23.53
CA LEU A 58 14.13 -5.68 24.73
C LEU A 58 14.94 -4.36 24.77
N PRO A 59 15.31 -3.88 25.96
CA PRO A 59 16.26 -2.77 26.10
C PRO A 59 17.59 -3.09 25.42
N THR A 60 18.24 -2.10 24.81
CA THR A 60 19.44 -2.26 23.94
C THR A 60 20.46 -3.26 24.48
N GLU A 61 20.94 -3.08 25.71
CA GLU A 61 21.97 -3.95 26.29
C GLU A 61 21.53 -5.42 26.36
N LEU A 62 20.30 -5.66 26.84
CA LEU A 62 19.76 -7.02 26.95
C LEU A 62 19.38 -7.59 25.58
N ARG A 63 18.95 -6.75 24.65
CA ARG A 63 18.62 -7.10 23.28
C ARG A 63 19.85 -7.63 22.54
N ASP A 64 20.99 -6.98 22.71
CA ASP A 64 22.26 -7.37 22.10
C ASP A 64 22.72 -8.72 22.68
N ALA A 65 22.71 -8.87 24.02
CA ALA A 65 23.04 -10.13 24.69
C ALA A 65 22.12 -11.31 24.28
N VAL A 66 20.80 -11.09 24.24
CA VAL A 66 19.83 -12.12 23.84
C VAL A 66 19.93 -12.45 22.33
N CYS A 67 20.28 -11.49 21.49
CA CYS A 67 20.56 -11.72 20.06
C CYS A 67 21.72 -12.72 19.89
N ILE A 68 22.84 -12.45 20.55
CA ILE A 68 24.01 -13.34 20.51
C ILE A 68 23.72 -14.68 21.16
N PHE A 69 23.06 -14.70 22.31
CA PHE A 69 22.67 -15.94 22.97
C PHE A 69 21.83 -16.82 22.04
N TYR A 70 20.85 -16.24 21.34
CA TYR A 70 20.04 -16.97 20.36
C TYR A 70 20.88 -17.52 19.19
N LEU A 71 21.80 -16.73 18.62
CA LEU A 71 22.60 -17.13 17.47
C LEU A 71 23.63 -18.21 17.83
N VAL A 72 24.26 -18.12 19.01
CA VAL A 72 25.17 -19.14 19.54
C VAL A 72 24.43 -20.47 19.69
N LEU A 73 23.26 -20.47 20.34
CA LEU A 73 22.48 -21.69 20.52
C LEU A 73 21.91 -22.20 19.20
N ARG A 74 21.56 -21.32 18.25
CA ARG A 74 21.12 -21.72 16.92
C ARG A 74 22.25 -22.38 16.11
N ALA A 75 23.48 -21.91 16.26
CA ALA A 75 24.64 -22.53 15.64
C ALA A 75 24.92 -23.91 16.26
N LEU A 76 24.79 -24.02 17.59
CA LEU A 76 24.88 -25.30 18.30
C LEU A 76 23.80 -26.30 17.82
N ASP A 77 22.53 -25.88 17.77
CA ASP A 77 21.41 -26.67 17.20
C ASP A 77 21.74 -27.13 15.77
N THR A 78 22.34 -26.26 14.95
CA THR A 78 22.68 -26.57 13.55
C THR A 78 23.71 -27.69 13.45
N VAL A 79 24.63 -27.80 14.41
CA VAL A 79 25.57 -28.94 14.49
C VAL A 79 24.82 -30.21 14.89
N GLU A 80 23.93 -30.16 15.88
CA GLU A 80 23.16 -31.31 16.34
C GLU A 80 22.24 -31.87 15.24
N ASP A 81 21.45 -30.98 14.63
CA ASP A 81 20.39 -31.30 13.67
C ASP A 81 20.90 -31.78 12.31
N ASP A 82 22.17 -31.51 11.96
CA ASP A 82 22.73 -31.96 10.69
C ASP A 82 22.92 -33.49 10.70
N THR A 83 21.99 -34.18 10.06
CA THR A 83 21.97 -35.65 9.96
C THR A 83 22.96 -36.19 8.94
N SER A 84 23.60 -35.33 8.13
CA SER A 84 24.64 -35.73 7.18
C SER A 84 26.02 -35.92 7.82
N ILE A 85 26.21 -35.43 9.05
CA ILE A 85 27.46 -35.50 9.80
C ILE A 85 27.43 -36.68 10.76
N ALA A 86 28.47 -37.50 10.71
CA ALA A 86 28.61 -38.68 11.55
C ALA A 86 28.73 -38.30 13.04
N SER A 87 28.14 -39.11 13.93
CA SER A 87 28.05 -38.82 15.36
C SER A 87 29.44 -38.70 16.03
N GLU A 88 30.44 -39.42 15.53
CA GLU A 88 31.82 -39.39 16.06
C GLU A 88 32.49 -38.03 15.81
N ILE A 89 32.04 -37.29 14.80
CA ILE A 89 32.49 -35.94 14.48
C ILE A 89 31.68 -34.91 15.29
N LYS A 90 30.35 -35.08 15.38
CA LYS A 90 29.46 -34.14 16.07
C LYS A 90 29.72 -34.05 17.57
N VAL A 91 29.86 -35.19 18.24
CA VAL A 91 29.92 -35.25 19.71
C VAL A 91 31.07 -34.43 20.30
N PRO A 92 32.34 -34.53 19.82
CA PRO A 92 33.42 -33.69 20.31
C PRO A 92 33.16 -32.19 20.10
N ILE A 93 32.58 -31.82 18.95
CA ILE A 93 32.28 -30.43 18.61
C ILE A 93 31.22 -29.86 19.55
N LEU A 94 30.13 -30.59 19.79
CA LEU A 94 29.06 -30.14 20.70
C LEU A 94 29.58 -29.93 22.12
N ILE A 95 30.40 -30.85 22.64
CA ILE A 95 31.00 -30.75 23.97
C ILE A 95 31.95 -29.55 24.06
N ALA A 96 32.73 -29.29 23.01
CA ALA A 96 33.72 -28.22 22.97
C ALA A 96 33.15 -26.87 22.48
N PHE A 97 31.91 -26.81 21.99
CA PHE A 97 31.35 -25.64 21.30
C PHE A 97 31.45 -24.36 22.11
N HIS A 98 31.24 -24.43 23.43
CA HIS A 98 31.36 -23.29 24.33
C HIS A 98 32.74 -22.60 24.28
N ARG A 99 33.80 -23.34 23.95
CA ARG A 99 35.17 -22.80 23.78
C ARG A 99 35.35 -22.15 22.41
N HIS A 100 34.70 -22.70 21.38
CA HIS A 100 34.77 -22.20 20.02
C HIS A 100 34.11 -20.83 19.84
N ILE A 101 33.19 -20.44 20.73
CA ILE A 101 32.62 -19.07 20.73
C ILE A 101 33.69 -17.99 20.95
N TYR A 102 34.78 -18.31 21.66
CA TYR A 102 35.89 -17.38 21.91
C TYR A 102 36.89 -17.30 20.75
N ASP A 103 36.82 -18.23 19.81
CA ASP A 103 37.76 -18.33 18.70
C ASP A 103 37.14 -17.70 17.44
N SER A 104 37.73 -16.59 16.98
CA SER A 104 37.28 -15.90 15.76
C SER A 104 37.62 -16.66 14.48
N GLU A 105 38.60 -17.56 14.54
CA GLU A 105 39.06 -18.33 13.38
C GLU A 105 38.35 -19.70 13.29
N TRP A 106 37.56 -20.06 14.30
CA TRP A 106 36.84 -21.32 14.29
C TRP A 106 35.80 -21.35 13.16
N HIS A 107 35.86 -22.42 12.37
CA HIS A 107 34.96 -22.63 11.24
C HIS A 107 34.56 -24.09 11.15
N PHE A 108 33.26 -24.33 11.08
CA PHE A 108 32.70 -25.66 10.87
C PHE A 108 31.50 -25.58 9.92
N PRO A 109 31.67 -25.91 8.63
CA PRO A 109 30.61 -25.74 7.65
C PRO A 109 29.56 -26.85 7.80
N CYS A 110 28.39 -26.53 8.34
CA CYS A 110 27.24 -27.45 8.44
C CYS A 110 25.90 -26.74 8.24
N GLY A 111 24.83 -27.51 8.12
CA GLY A 111 23.46 -27.03 7.96
C GLY A 111 23.09 -26.67 6.53
N THR A 112 21.87 -26.16 6.35
CA THR A 112 21.32 -25.78 5.04
C THR A 112 20.80 -24.34 5.03
N LYS A 113 20.73 -23.74 3.84
CA LYS A 113 20.17 -22.38 3.60
C LYS A 113 20.75 -21.33 4.56
N GLU A 114 19.91 -20.61 5.29
CA GLU A 114 20.33 -19.55 6.21
C GLU A 114 21.15 -20.07 7.41
N TYR A 115 20.93 -21.32 7.85
CA TYR A 115 21.71 -21.94 8.92
C TYR A 115 23.16 -22.20 8.47
N LYS A 116 23.35 -22.61 7.21
CA LYS A 116 24.69 -22.71 6.62
C LYS A 116 25.42 -21.37 6.61
N VAL A 117 24.73 -20.29 6.24
CA VAL A 117 25.33 -18.95 6.24
C VAL A 117 25.71 -18.51 7.66
N LEU A 118 24.90 -18.86 8.67
CA LEU A 118 25.26 -18.62 10.08
C LEU A 118 26.55 -19.34 10.47
N MET A 119 26.70 -20.62 10.12
CA MET A 119 27.89 -21.41 10.42
C MET A 119 29.12 -20.92 9.64
N ASP A 120 28.96 -20.62 8.35
CA ASP A 120 30.06 -20.16 7.50
C ASP A 120 30.61 -18.80 7.93
N GLN A 121 29.78 -17.97 8.57
CA GLN A 121 30.12 -16.60 9.02
C GLN A 121 30.06 -16.47 10.55
N PHE A 122 30.27 -17.57 11.29
CA PHE A 122 30.12 -17.61 12.75
C PHE A 122 31.09 -16.66 13.49
N HIS A 123 32.24 -16.35 12.89
CA HIS A 123 33.21 -15.38 13.41
C HIS A 123 32.60 -13.99 13.72
N HIS A 124 31.56 -13.57 12.99
CA HIS A 124 30.83 -12.34 13.31
C HIS A 124 30.07 -12.45 14.65
N VAL A 125 29.50 -13.63 14.94
CA VAL A 125 28.85 -13.91 16.22
C VAL A 125 29.87 -13.96 17.34
N SER A 126 31.01 -14.63 17.15
CA SER A 126 32.13 -14.65 18.11
C SER A 126 32.64 -13.25 18.43
N THR A 127 32.83 -12.40 17.40
CA THR A 127 33.26 -11.01 17.58
C THR A 127 32.27 -10.22 18.42
N ALA A 128 30.98 -10.32 18.11
CA ALA A 128 29.93 -9.64 18.88
C ALA A 128 29.80 -10.17 20.31
N PHE A 129 30.01 -11.47 20.52
CA PHE A 129 30.03 -12.10 21.84
C PHE A 129 31.14 -11.53 22.73
N LEU A 130 32.35 -11.35 22.20
CA LEU A 130 33.49 -10.81 22.95
C LEU A 130 33.30 -9.35 23.37
N GLU A 131 32.42 -8.60 22.70
CA GLU A 131 32.05 -7.22 23.07
C GLU A 131 30.98 -7.15 24.19
N LEU A 132 30.33 -8.27 24.52
CA LEU A 132 29.34 -8.30 25.60
C LEU A 132 30.01 -8.13 26.98
N ARG A 133 29.24 -7.69 27.98
CA ARG A 133 29.71 -7.68 29.37
C ARG A 133 30.05 -9.10 29.84
N LYS A 134 31.06 -9.20 30.70
CA LYS A 134 31.60 -10.50 31.18
C LYS A 134 30.55 -11.41 31.81
N ASN A 135 29.63 -10.86 32.61
CA ASN A 135 28.52 -11.61 33.20
C ASN A 135 27.56 -12.22 32.15
N TYR A 136 27.36 -11.57 31.00
CA TYR A 136 26.59 -12.14 29.89
C TYR A 136 27.37 -13.22 29.15
N GLN A 137 28.67 -13.01 28.94
CA GLN A 137 29.53 -14.03 28.34
C GLN A 137 29.52 -15.31 29.16
N GLU A 138 29.71 -15.21 30.48
CA GLU A 138 29.71 -16.34 31.42
C GLU A 138 28.37 -17.10 31.40
N ALA A 139 27.24 -16.38 31.34
CA ALA A 139 25.92 -17.01 31.28
C ALA A 139 25.68 -17.76 29.97
N ILE A 140 26.08 -17.18 28.84
CA ILE A 140 25.98 -17.80 27.51
C ILE A 140 26.89 -19.02 27.43
N GLU A 141 28.14 -18.92 27.93
CA GLU A 141 29.10 -20.03 27.96
C GLU A 141 28.57 -21.20 28.80
N ASP A 142 28.10 -20.94 30.04
CA ASP A 142 27.58 -21.97 30.94
C ASP A 142 26.43 -22.75 30.32
N VAL A 143 25.48 -22.04 29.70
CA VAL A 143 24.33 -22.68 29.03
C VAL A 143 24.79 -23.47 27.81
N THR A 144 25.63 -22.88 26.95
CA THR A 144 26.13 -23.56 25.74
C THR A 144 26.87 -24.84 26.10
N LYS A 145 27.71 -24.80 27.15
CA LYS A 145 28.47 -25.97 27.62
C LYS A 145 27.54 -27.09 28.08
N LYS A 146 26.54 -26.78 28.90
CA LYS A 146 25.58 -27.76 29.43
C LYS A 146 24.65 -28.30 28.34
N MET A 147 24.19 -27.44 27.44
CA MET A 147 23.35 -27.82 26.30
C MET A 147 24.11 -28.72 25.33
N GLY A 148 25.36 -28.38 24.97
CA GLY A 148 26.20 -29.20 24.11
C GLY A 148 26.52 -30.58 24.70
N ALA A 149 26.77 -30.66 26.01
CA ALA A 149 26.92 -31.94 26.70
C ALA A 149 25.62 -32.78 26.71
N GLY A 150 24.47 -32.13 26.88
CA GLY A 150 23.15 -32.76 26.81
C GLY A 150 22.82 -33.30 25.41
N MET A 151 23.03 -32.51 24.36
CA MET A 151 22.86 -32.93 22.97
C MET A 151 23.78 -34.12 22.64
N ALA A 152 25.04 -34.06 23.04
CA ALA A 152 25.97 -35.17 22.86
C ALA A 152 25.51 -36.48 23.53
N LYS A 153 24.87 -36.38 24.71
CA LYS A 153 24.27 -37.53 25.40
C LYS A 153 23.11 -38.14 24.60
N PHE A 154 22.23 -37.32 24.02
CA PHE A 154 21.02 -37.79 23.31
C PHE A 154 21.25 -38.11 21.82
N ILE A 155 22.36 -37.70 21.21
CA ILE A 155 22.73 -38.17 19.86
C ILE A 155 22.91 -39.69 19.82
N CYS A 156 23.43 -40.27 20.90
CA CYS A 156 23.71 -41.70 21.00
C CYS A 156 22.61 -42.48 21.76
N LYS A 157 21.51 -41.82 22.17
CA LYS A 157 20.48 -42.40 23.03
C LYS A 157 19.08 -42.02 22.53
N GLU A 158 18.24 -43.01 22.29
CA GLU A 158 16.82 -42.78 21.98
C GLU A 158 16.03 -42.32 23.22
N VAL A 159 14.97 -41.54 23.01
CA VAL A 159 14.08 -41.07 24.07
C VAL A 159 13.09 -42.19 24.41
N GLU A 160 13.38 -42.94 25.47
CA GLU A 160 12.60 -44.11 25.86
C GLU A 160 11.45 -43.75 26.81
N THR A 161 11.75 -43.01 27.88
CA THR A 161 10.80 -42.67 28.94
C THR A 161 10.35 -41.21 28.91
N VAL A 162 9.28 -40.88 29.66
CA VAL A 162 8.88 -39.47 29.88
C VAL A 162 9.97 -38.70 30.63
N ASP A 163 10.72 -39.35 31.52
CA ASP A 163 11.84 -38.73 32.22
C ASP A 163 13.00 -38.42 31.26
N ASP A 164 13.30 -39.32 30.31
CA ASP A 164 14.27 -39.04 29.23
C ASP A 164 13.80 -37.86 28.37
N TYR A 165 12.50 -37.77 28.11
CA TYR A 165 11.91 -36.68 27.33
C TYR A 165 12.01 -35.32 28.06
N ASP A 166 11.73 -35.31 29.36
CA ASP A 166 11.89 -34.13 30.21
C ASP A 166 13.36 -33.74 30.36
N GLU A 167 14.28 -34.71 30.47
CA GLU A 167 15.72 -34.49 30.52
C GLU A 167 16.25 -33.93 29.19
N TYR A 168 15.83 -34.48 28.05
CA TYR A 168 16.18 -33.95 26.74
C TYR A 168 15.69 -32.50 26.58
N CYS A 169 14.41 -32.24 26.88
CA CYS A 169 13.84 -30.90 26.83
C CYS A 169 14.52 -29.93 27.81
N HIS A 170 14.98 -30.42 28.97
CA HIS A 170 15.78 -29.63 29.90
C HIS A 170 17.07 -29.13 29.24
N TYR A 171 17.83 -30.01 28.59
CA TYR A 171 19.08 -29.63 27.97
C TYR A 171 18.89 -28.64 26.82
N VAL A 172 17.96 -28.89 25.90
CA VAL A 172 17.84 -28.09 24.66
C VAL A 172 16.96 -26.84 24.79
N ALA A 173 16.16 -26.72 25.86
CA ALA A 173 15.27 -25.57 26.05
C ALA A 173 15.11 -25.11 27.49
N GLY A 174 15.10 -26.03 28.47
CA GLY A 174 15.05 -25.69 29.89
C GLY A 174 16.23 -24.80 30.30
N LEU A 175 17.44 -25.19 29.92
CA LEU A 175 18.66 -24.40 30.13
C LEU A 175 18.61 -23.02 29.47
N VAL A 176 17.91 -22.90 28.34
CA VAL A 176 17.68 -21.59 27.68
C VAL A 176 16.80 -20.70 28.55
N GLY A 177 15.76 -21.27 29.18
CA GLY A 177 14.94 -20.58 30.17
C GLY A 177 15.77 -20.08 31.35
N LEU A 178 16.59 -20.95 31.96
CA LEU A 178 17.50 -20.58 33.05
C LEU A 178 18.51 -19.51 32.63
N GLY A 179 19.09 -19.65 31.44
CA GLY A 179 20.02 -18.67 30.86
C GLY A 179 19.39 -17.30 30.71
N LEU A 180 18.19 -17.23 30.13
CA LEU A 180 17.45 -15.98 29.99
C LEU A 180 17.14 -15.35 31.35
N SER A 181 16.70 -16.14 32.34
CA SER A 181 16.45 -15.64 33.71
C SER A 181 17.72 -15.06 34.35
N LYS A 182 18.89 -15.71 34.16
CA LYS A 182 20.19 -15.19 34.58
C LYS A 182 20.55 -13.89 33.87
N LEU A 183 20.33 -13.78 32.55
CA LEU A 183 20.56 -12.54 31.79
C LEU A 183 19.66 -11.40 32.28
N PHE A 184 18.39 -11.68 32.58
CA PHE A 184 17.45 -10.70 33.12
C PHE A 184 17.89 -10.20 34.50
N HIS A 185 18.28 -11.12 35.37
CA HIS A 185 18.81 -10.78 36.68
C HIS A 185 20.11 -9.97 36.59
N ALA A 186 21.05 -10.40 35.75
CA ALA A 186 22.33 -9.74 35.50
C ALA A 186 22.17 -8.32 34.92
N SER A 187 21.06 -8.03 34.24
CA SER A 187 20.71 -6.68 33.77
C SER A 187 20.18 -5.74 34.86
N GLY A 188 19.91 -6.26 36.07
CA GLY A 188 19.30 -5.53 37.18
C GLY A 188 17.82 -5.17 36.95
N LYS A 189 17.16 -5.81 35.98
CA LYS A 189 15.76 -5.52 35.61
C LYS A 189 14.74 -6.45 36.25
N GLU A 190 15.16 -7.63 36.68
CA GLU A 190 14.31 -8.66 37.29
C GLU A 190 15.03 -9.32 38.48
N ASP A 191 14.24 -9.90 39.38
CA ASP A 191 14.76 -10.83 40.39
C ASP A 191 15.07 -12.18 39.73
N LEU A 192 15.99 -12.95 40.33
CA LEU A 192 16.30 -14.29 39.82
C LEU A 192 15.10 -15.22 40.06
N ALA A 193 14.54 -15.74 38.98
CA ALA A 193 13.45 -16.70 39.03
C ALA A 193 13.95 -18.08 39.49
N SER A 194 13.04 -18.90 40.04
CA SER A 194 13.34 -20.29 40.40
C SER A 194 13.77 -21.10 39.17
N ASP A 195 14.80 -21.93 39.32
CA ASP A 195 15.28 -22.83 38.27
C ASP A 195 14.17 -23.75 37.77
N HIS A 196 13.28 -24.22 38.65
CA HIS A 196 12.14 -25.06 38.29
C HIS A 196 11.19 -24.32 37.33
N LEU A 197 10.78 -23.10 37.68
CA LEU A 197 9.87 -22.30 36.85
C LEU A 197 10.52 -21.92 35.51
N SER A 198 11.80 -21.57 35.55
CA SER A 198 12.59 -21.22 34.36
C SER A 198 12.72 -22.43 33.42
N ASN A 199 12.90 -23.63 33.98
CA ASN A 199 12.93 -24.88 33.24
C ASN A 199 11.57 -25.15 32.57
N SER A 200 10.46 -25.07 33.32
CA SER A 200 9.11 -25.30 32.79
C SER A 200 8.76 -24.37 31.62
N MET A 201 9.21 -23.10 31.65
CA MET A 201 9.07 -22.17 30.52
C MET A 201 9.73 -22.69 29.24
N GLY A 202 10.91 -23.31 29.34
CA GLY A 202 11.61 -23.92 28.22
C GLY A 202 10.96 -25.23 27.75
N LEU A 203 10.64 -26.11 28.70
CA LEU A 203 9.99 -27.40 28.41
C LEU A 203 8.66 -27.21 27.69
N PHE A 204 7.82 -26.26 28.11
CA PHE A 204 6.52 -26.03 27.46
C PHE A 204 6.67 -25.64 25.98
N LEU A 205 7.63 -24.76 25.67
CA LEU A 205 7.93 -24.36 24.28
C LEU A 205 8.47 -25.53 23.47
N GLN A 206 9.42 -26.28 24.02
CA GLN A 206 10.08 -27.37 23.32
C GLN A 206 9.14 -28.53 23.03
N LYS A 207 8.36 -28.96 24.03
CA LYS A 207 7.36 -30.02 23.84
C LYS A 207 6.32 -29.61 22.81
N THR A 208 5.91 -28.34 22.79
CA THR A 208 4.99 -27.83 21.76
C THR A 208 5.59 -27.90 20.35
N ASN A 209 6.88 -27.58 20.20
CA ASN A 209 7.56 -27.70 18.90
C ASN A 209 7.69 -29.17 18.47
N ILE A 210 8.15 -30.06 19.35
CA ILE A 210 8.29 -31.51 19.08
C ILE A 210 6.95 -32.14 18.69
N ILE A 211 5.84 -31.72 19.31
CA ILE A 211 4.50 -32.19 18.95
C ILE A 211 4.11 -31.72 17.54
N ARG A 212 4.33 -30.43 17.24
CA ARG A 212 3.94 -29.81 15.97
C ARG A 212 4.76 -30.33 14.80
N ASP A 213 6.04 -30.54 15.00
CA ASP A 213 7.02 -30.78 13.92
C ASP A 213 7.26 -32.28 13.66
N TYR A 214 6.47 -33.18 14.26
CA TYR A 214 6.56 -34.64 14.09
C TYR A 214 6.84 -35.08 12.64
N LEU A 215 6.07 -34.56 11.66
CA LEU A 215 6.19 -34.98 10.27
C LEU A 215 7.48 -34.48 9.61
N GLU A 216 7.99 -33.33 10.02
CA GLU A 216 9.28 -32.78 9.58
C GLU A 216 10.42 -33.65 10.14
N ASP A 217 10.36 -33.97 11.43
CA ASP A 217 11.38 -34.77 12.12
C ASP A 217 11.44 -36.22 11.60
N ILE A 218 10.29 -36.87 11.40
CA ILE A 218 10.23 -38.28 10.99
C ILE A 218 10.64 -38.51 9.53
N ASN A 219 10.50 -37.50 8.67
CA ASN A 219 10.83 -37.59 7.24
C ASN A 219 12.21 -36.99 6.91
N GLU A 220 13.00 -36.61 7.91
CA GLU A 220 14.37 -36.12 7.70
C GLU A 220 15.25 -37.21 7.04
N ILE A 221 16.10 -36.79 6.10
CA ILE A 221 16.97 -37.67 5.30
C ILE A 221 18.44 -37.24 5.51
N PRO A 222 19.39 -38.17 5.73
CA PRO A 222 19.27 -39.62 5.57
C PRO A 222 18.69 -40.38 6.77
N LYS A 223 18.56 -39.74 7.94
CA LYS A 223 18.09 -40.41 9.17
C LYS A 223 16.98 -39.59 9.84
N SER A 224 15.88 -40.26 10.16
CA SER A 224 14.77 -39.66 10.92
C SER A 224 15.21 -39.21 12.31
N ARG A 225 14.64 -38.10 12.78
CA ARG A 225 14.79 -37.60 14.15
C ARG A 225 13.60 -38.06 14.99
N MET A 226 13.85 -38.73 16.11
CA MET A 226 12.81 -39.38 16.93
C MET A 226 12.81 -38.82 18.36
N PHE A 227 11.95 -37.83 18.61
CA PHE A 227 11.88 -37.16 19.91
C PHE A 227 10.68 -37.57 20.78
N TRP A 228 9.68 -38.24 20.20
CA TRP A 228 8.51 -38.69 20.96
C TRP A 228 8.92 -39.89 21.83
N PRO A 229 8.64 -39.88 23.14
CA PRO A 229 9.08 -40.94 24.05
C PRO A 229 8.39 -42.27 23.74
N ARG A 230 9.18 -43.35 23.65
CA ARG A 230 8.65 -44.71 23.40
C ARG A 230 7.55 -45.11 24.36
N GLN A 231 7.72 -44.80 25.65
CA GLN A 231 6.74 -45.03 26.69
C GLN A 231 5.33 -44.48 26.35
N ILE A 232 5.23 -43.42 25.55
CA ILE A 232 3.95 -42.87 25.07
C ILE A 232 3.54 -43.55 23.77
N TRP A 233 4.35 -43.44 22.71
CA TRP A 233 3.89 -43.84 21.37
C TRP A 233 3.73 -45.35 21.19
N SER A 234 4.48 -46.17 21.94
CA SER A 234 4.41 -47.64 21.85
C SER A 234 3.10 -48.23 22.38
N LYS A 235 2.27 -47.42 23.07
CA LYS A 235 0.90 -47.80 23.44
C LYS A 235 -0.03 -47.88 22.22
N TYR A 236 0.32 -47.20 21.14
CA TYR A 236 -0.56 -46.96 19.99
C TYR A 236 -0.07 -47.70 18.74
N VAL A 237 1.23 -47.69 18.47
CA VAL A 237 1.85 -48.28 17.27
C VAL A 237 3.15 -49.00 17.59
N ASN A 238 3.63 -49.86 16.68
CA ASN A 238 4.85 -50.64 16.86
C ASN A 238 6.12 -49.84 16.53
N LYS A 239 6.04 -48.91 15.57
CA LYS A 239 7.11 -47.96 15.26
C LYS A 239 6.58 -46.54 15.22
N LEU A 240 7.37 -45.57 15.67
CA LEU A 240 6.96 -44.15 15.68
C LEU A 240 6.59 -43.64 14.28
N GLU A 241 7.26 -44.12 13.23
CA GLU A 241 6.99 -43.76 11.83
C GLU A 241 5.59 -44.19 11.35
N ASP A 242 4.97 -45.16 12.02
CA ASP A 242 3.68 -45.71 11.60
C ASP A 242 2.53 -44.69 11.77
N LEU A 243 2.71 -43.67 12.63
CA LEU A 243 1.68 -42.65 12.90
C LEU A 243 1.41 -41.76 11.67
N LYS A 244 2.31 -41.71 10.69
CA LYS A 244 2.11 -40.93 9.45
C LYS A 244 1.20 -41.59 8.43
N TYR A 245 0.96 -42.90 8.55
CA TYR A 245 0.13 -43.65 7.61
C TYR A 245 -1.35 -43.55 7.95
N GLU A 246 -2.20 -43.40 6.94
CA GLU A 246 -3.63 -43.14 7.12
C GLU A 246 -4.35 -44.24 7.90
N ASP A 247 -3.97 -45.50 7.74
CA ASP A 247 -4.54 -46.65 8.45
C ASP A 247 -4.41 -46.53 9.98
N ASN A 248 -3.42 -45.76 10.46
CA ASN A 248 -3.19 -45.52 11.88
C ASN A 248 -3.79 -44.20 12.39
N SER A 249 -4.60 -43.48 11.60
CA SER A 249 -5.07 -42.11 11.94
C SER A 249 -5.71 -42.00 13.33
N VAL A 250 -6.54 -42.95 13.74
CA VAL A 250 -7.20 -42.94 15.06
C VAL A 250 -6.16 -43.04 16.19
N LYS A 251 -5.26 -44.02 16.08
CA LYS A 251 -4.18 -44.26 17.04
C LYS A 251 -3.19 -43.10 17.08
N ALA A 252 -2.90 -42.51 15.93
CA ALA A 252 -2.04 -41.34 15.79
C ALA A 252 -2.60 -40.13 16.55
N VAL A 253 -3.90 -39.85 16.38
CA VAL A 253 -4.58 -38.77 17.09
C VAL A 253 -4.64 -39.02 18.61
N GLN A 254 -4.88 -40.26 19.06
CA GLN A 254 -4.84 -40.58 20.49
C GLN A 254 -3.43 -40.41 21.09
N CYS A 255 -2.39 -40.81 20.37
CA CYS A 255 -1.00 -40.58 20.77
C CYS A 255 -0.67 -39.09 20.85
N LEU A 256 -1.12 -38.31 19.86
CA LEU A 256 -0.98 -36.85 19.83
C LEU A 256 -1.66 -36.20 21.06
N ASN A 257 -2.85 -36.67 21.43
CA ASN A 257 -3.57 -36.17 22.59
C ASN A 257 -2.81 -36.46 23.91
N ASP A 258 -2.20 -37.63 24.08
CA ASP A 258 -1.33 -37.94 25.25
C ASP A 258 -0.12 -37.00 25.29
N MET A 259 0.55 -36.77 24.16
CA MET A 259 1.67 -35.83 24.06
C MET A 259 1.27 -34.39 24.42
N VAL A 260 0.14 -33.89 23.91
CA VAL A 260 -0.37 -32.55 24.25
C VAL A 260 -0.71 -32.47 25.74
N THR A 261 -1.35 -33.50 26.30
CA THR A 261 -1.70 -33.56 27.72
C THR A 261 -0.48 -33.59 28.63
N ASN A 262 0.61 -34.22 28.18
CA ASN A 262 1.91 -34.14 28.83
C ASN A 262 2.49 -32.71 28.79
N ALA A 263 2.45 -32.02 27.65
CA ALA A 263 2.92 -30.63 27.55
C ALA A 263 2.12 -29.65 28.44
N LEU A 264 0.80 -29.86 28.59
CA LEU A 264 -0.07 -29.02 29.42
C LEU A 264 0.30 -29.02 30.92
N SER A 265 1.11 -29.96 31.41
CA SER A 265 1.53 -29.96 32.81
C SER A 265 2.39 -28.76 33.20
N HIS A 266 3.02 -28.11 32.23
CA HIS A 266 3.95 -26.98 32.45
C HIS A 266 3.26 -25.61 32.47
N VAL A 267 1.96 -25.54 32.15
CA VAL A 267 1.27 -24.26 31.94
C VAL A 267 1.14 -23.44 33.23
N GLU A 268 0.83 -24.08 34.37
CA GLU A 268 0.68 -23.38 35.64
C GLU A 268 2.00 -22.75 36.11
N ASP A 269 3.12 -23.45 35.91
CA ASP A 269 4.46 -22.91 36.16
C ASP A 269 4.77 -21.73 35.24
N CYS A 270 4.43 -21.84 33.95
CA CYS A 270 4.62 -20.75 33.00
C CYS A 270 3.84 -19.50 33.40
N LEU A 271 2.57 -19.67 33.81
CA LEU A 271 1.74 -18.57 34.32
C LEU A 271 2.34 -17.96 35.58
N THR A 272 2.84 -18.79 36.50
CA THR A 272 3.50 -18.35 37.74
C THR A 272 4.77 -17.56 37.42
N TYR A 273 5.64 -18.07 36.55
CA TYR A 273 6.85 -17.39 36.09
C TYR A 273 6.53 -16.01 35.53
N MET A 274 5.62 -15.94 34.54
CA MET A 274 5.28 -14.68 33.87
C MET A 274 4.61 -13.67 34.80
N SER A 275 3.89 -14.14 35.84
CA SER A 275 3.27 -13.26 36.83
C SER A 275 4.27 -12.54 37.74
N SER A 276 5.49 -13.08 37.87
CA SER A 276 6.55 -12.52 38.69
C SER A 276 7.40 -11.46 37.99
N LEU A 277 7.28 -11.33 36.65
CA LEU A 277 8.08 -10.39 35.85
C LEU A 277 7.59 -8.95 36.03
N ARG A 278 8.53 -8.02 36.23
CA ARG A 278 8.24 -6.61 36.51
C ARG A 278 8.49 -5.71 35.31
N ASN A 279 9.52 -5.99 34.51
CA ASN A 279 9.88 -5.19 33.36
C ASN A 279 8.95 -5.49 32.18
N PRO A 280 8.23 -4.49 31.63
CA PRO A 280 7.25 -4.72 30.57
C PRO A 280 7.84 -5.31 29.28
N SER A 281 9.11 -5.03 28.96
CA SER A 281 9.75 -5.53 27.74
C SER A 281 10.16 -6.99 27.90
N ILE A 282 10.72 -7.35 29.05
CA ILE A 282 11.06 -8.74 29.40
C ILE A 282 9.78 -9.57 29.53
N PHE A 283 8.76 -9.02 30.19
CA PHE A 283 7.44 -9.63 30.28
C PHE A 283 6.89 -10.00 28.90
N ARG A 284 6.84 -9.03 27.97
CA ARG A 284 6.34 -9.29 26.61
C ARG A 284 7.21 -10.29 25.85
N PHE A 285 8.53 -10.22 26.04
CA PHE A 285 9.48 -11.17 25.48
C PHE A 285 9.19 -12.62 25.91
N CYS A 286 8.93 -12.83 27.19
CA CYS A 286 8.57 -14.16 27.73
C CYS A 286 7.13 -14.56 27.37
N ALA A 287 6.17 -13.63 27.42
CA ALA A 287 4.75 -13.96 27.31
C ALA A 287 4.29 -14.33 25.91
N ILE A 288 4.81 -13.65 24.88
CA ILE A 288 4.38 -13.87 23.49
C ILE A 288 4.63 -15.32 23.04
N PRO A 289 5.85 -15.91 23.20
CA PRO A 289 6.09 -17.31 22.88
C PRO A 289 5.18 -18.28 23.61
N GLN A 290 4.89 -18.04 24.90
CA GLN A 290 4.05 -18.95 25.69
C GLN A 290 2.58 -18.93 25.22
N ILE A 291 2.05 -17.75 24.87
CA ILE A 291 0.72 -17.66 24.25
C ILE A 291 0.71 -18.36 22.88
N MET A 292 1.78 -18.21 22.09
CA MET A 292 1.89 -18.91 20.81
C MET A 292 1.96 -20.43 20.99
N ALA A 293 2.60 -20.92 22.06
CA ALA A 293 2.68 -22.34 22.36
C ALA A 293 1.32 -22.94 22.73
N ILE A 294 0.59 -22.36 23.70
CA ILE A 294 -0.76 -22.84 24.03
C ILE A 294 -1.73 -22.75 22.85
N GLY A 295 -1.62 -21.70 22.04
CA GLY A 295 -2.40 -21.58 20.80
C GLY A 295 -2.05 -22.64 19.76
N THR A 296 -0.77 -23.01 19.66
CA THR A 296 -0.30 -24.12 18.79
C THR A 296 -0.84 -25.45 19.27
N LEU A 297 -0.72 -25.77 20.56
CA LEU A 297 -1.29 -26.98 21.15
C LEU A 297 -2.80 -27.05 20.93
N ALA A 298 -3.54 -25.94 21.07
CA ALA A 298 -4.97 -25.91 20.81
C ALA A 298 -5.34 -26.23 19.34
N MET A 299 -4.48 -25.96 18.36
CA MET A 299 -4.70 -26.37 16.96
C MET A 299 -4.24 -27.80 16.66
N CYS A 300 -3.20 -28.27 17.35
CA CYS A 300 -2.71 -29.65 17.22
C CYS A 300 -3.63 -30.66 17.91
N TYR A 301 -4.25 -30.29 19.04
CA TYR A 301 -5.07 -31.23 19.80
C TYR A 301 -6.24 -31.77 18.97
N ASN A 302 -6.39 -33.10 19.01
CA ASN A 302 -7.38 -33.87 18.25
C ASN A 302 -7.39 -33.55 16.74
N ASN A 303 -6.20 -33.38 16.13
CA ASN A 303 -6.05 -32.97 14.73
C ASN A 303 -5.08 -33.86 13.96
N VAL A 304 -5.61 -34.68 13.07
CA VAL A 304 -4.83 -35.62 12.23
C VAL A 304 -3.85 -34.93 11.28
N GLU A 305 -4.08 -33.64 10.95
CA GLU A 305 -3.23 -32.90 10.02
C GLU A 305 -1.78 -32.71 10.52
N VAL A 306 -1.52 -32.89 11.82
CA VAL A 306 -0.15 -32.94 12.37
C VAL A 306 0.70 -34.04 11.71
N PHE A 307 0.06 -35.13 11.28
CA PHE A 307 0.70 -36.28 10.63
C PHE A 307 0.73 -36.18 9.10
N ARG A 308 0.13 -35.14 8.52
CA ARG A 308 -0.05 -35.00 7.06
C ARG A 308 0.53 -33.70 6.50
N GLY A 309 0.77 -32.72 7.34
CA GLY A 309 1.32 -31.44 6.92
C GLY A 309 1.67 -30.54 8.09
N VAL A 310 1.69 -29.24 7.81
CA VAL A 310 2.19 -28.24 8.75
C VAL A 310 1.03 -27.54 9.45
N VAL A 311 0.85 -27.82 10.74
CA VAL A 311 -0.13 -27.14 11.59
C VAL A 311 0.51 -25.92 12.24
N LYS A 312 0.13 -24.71 11.81
CA LYS A 312 0.69 -23.45 12.33
C LYS A 312 -0.39 -22.39 12.57
N MET A 313 -0.15 -21.53 13.56
CA MET A 313 -0.99 -20.34 13.78
C MET A 313 -0.99 -19.49 12.51
N ARG A 314 -2.17 -19.09 12.05
CA ARG A 314 -2.27 -18.14 10.93
C ARG A 314 -1.55 -16.84 11.29
N ARG A 315 -0.82 -16.28 10.32
CA ARG A 315 0.04 -15.09 10.52
C ARG A 315 -0.72 -13.91 11.14
N GLY A 316 -1.99 -13.71 10.78
CA GLY A 316 -2.81 -12.65 11.35
C GLY A 316 -3.12 -12.81 12.84
N LEU A 317 -3.30 -14.05 13.30
CA LEU A 317 -3.48 -14.35 14.72
C LEU A 317 -2.18 -14.16 15.49
N THR A 318 -1.04 -14.59 14.92
CA THR A 318 0.28 -14.30 15.50
C THR A 318 0.53 -12.79 15.62
N ALA A 319 0.20 -12.02 14.59
CA ALA A 319 0.32 -10.55 14.63
C ALA A 319 -0.58 -9.94 15.71
N LYS A 320 -1.80 -10.46 15.88
CA LYS A 320 -2.69 -10.07 16.99
C LYS A 320 -2.07 -10.38 18.34
N VAL A 321 -1.56 -11.59 18.58
CA VAL A 321 -0.91 -11.95 19.85
C VAL A 321 0.23 -10.96 20.16
N ILE A 322 1.12 -10.72 19.20
CA ILE A 322 2.26 -9.79 19.39
C ILE A 322 1.79 -8.35 19.72
N ASP A 323 0.77 -7.85 19.01
CA ASP A 323 0.25 -6.50 19.21
C ASP A 323 -0.54 -6.35 20.52
N ARG A 324 -1.28 -7.39 20.89
CA ARG A 324 -2.26 -7.38 21.97
C ARG A 324 -1.65 -7.71 23.32
N THR A 325 -0.58 -8.49 23.40
CA THR A 325 0.04 -8.89 24.67
C THR A 325 0.86 -7.75 25.27
N LYS A 326 0.37 -7.17 26.37
CA LYS A 326 1.03 -6.08 27.10
C LYS A 326 1.12 -6.31 28.61
N THR A 327 0.19 -7.07 29.16
CA THR A 327 0.01 -7.29 30.61
C THR A 327 -0.33 -8.75 30.91
N MET A 328 -0.23 -9.16 32.18
CA MET A 328 -0.69 -10.50 32.62
C MET A 328 -2.18 -10.75 32.37
N ALA A 329 -3.02 -9.72 32.42
CA ALA A 329 -4.43 -9.86 32.05
C ALA A 329 -4.61 -10.36 30.61
N ASP A 330 -3.72 -9.91 29.71
CA ASP A 330 -3.72 -10.35 28.31
C ASP A 330 -3.27 -11.80 28.16
N VAL A 331 -2.36 -12.26 29.03
CA VAL A 331 -1.87 -13.64 29.09
C VAL A 331 -2.98 -14.55 29.61
N TYR A 332 -3.57 -14.26 30.77
CA TYR A 332 -4.67 -15.05 31.32
C TYR A 332 -5.84 -15.13 30.35
N GLY A 333 -6.21 -14.02 29.68
CA GLY A 333 -7.23 -14.02 28.65
C GLY A 333 -6.91 -14.95 27.48
N ALA A 334 -5.69 -14.89 26.94
CA ALA A 334 -5.27 -15.75 25.84
C ALA A 334 -5.21 -17.24 26.24
N PHE A 335 -4.63 -17.55 27.40
CA PHE A 335 -4.58 -18.92 27.92
C PHE A 335 -5.98 -19.47 28.20
N PHE A 336 -6.90 -18.66 28.74
CA PHE A 336 -8.30 -19.01 28.91
C PHE A 336 -8.98 -19.33 27.57
N ASP A 337 -8.89 -18.43 26.59
CA ASP A 337 -9.49 -18.62 25.26
C ASP A 337 -8.98 -19.91 24.58
N PHE A 338 -7.65 -20.11 24.54
CA PHE A 338 -7.07 -21.29 23.89
C PHE A 338 -7.34 -22.58 24.66
N SER A 339 -7.41 -22.53 26.00
CA SER A 339 -7.77 -23.70 26.82
C SER A 339 -9.24 -24.07 26.64
N CYS A 340 -10.14 -23.10 26.47
CA CYS A 340 -11.54 -23.34 26.09
C CYS A 340 -11.65 -24.00 24.71
N MET A 341 -10.90 -23.50 23.72
CA MET A 341 -10.84 -24.12 22.38
C MET A 341 -10.32 -25.55 22.43
N LEU A 342 -9.29 -25.83 23.25
CA LEU A 342 -8.74 -27.17 23.41
C LEU A 342 -9.78 -28.07 24.10
N LYS A 343 -10.41 -27.58 25.17
CA LYS A 343 -11.45 -28.31 25.92
C LYS A 343 -12.63 -28.70 25.04
N SER A 344 -13.06 -27.84 24.12
CA SER A 344 -14.19 -28.14 23.22
C SER A 344 -13.88 -29.20 22.16
N LYS A 345 -12.62 -29.63 22.03
CA LYS A 345 -12.18 -30.68 21.11
C LYS A 345 -11.92 -32.03 21.79
N VAL A 346 -12.05 -32.10 23.11
CA VAL A 346 -11.83 -33.34 23.86
C VAL A 346 -12.95 -34.33 23.55
N ASP A 347 -12.60 -35.45 22.94
CA ASP A 347 -13.47 -36.62 22.81
C ASP A 347 -13.44 -37.40 24.13
N ASN A 348 -14.60 -37.69 24.70
CA ASN A 348 -14.71 -38.45 25.95
C ASN A 348 -14.24 -39.91 25.81
N ASN A 349 -14.16 -40.44 24.58
CA ASN A 349 -13.66 -41.77 24.30
C ASN A 349 -12.12 -41.81 24.16
N ASP A 350 -11.45 -40.66 24.15
CA ASP A 350 -9.99 -40.61 24.05
C ASP A 350 -9.33 -41.15 25.35
N PRO A 351 -8.29 -41.99 25.28
CA PRO A 351 -7.64 -42.57 26.46
C PRO A 351 -7.10 -41.53 27.45
N SER A 352 -6.74 -40.33 26.98
CA SER A 352 -6.20 -39.24 27.77
C SER A 352 -7.26 -38.24 28.23
N ALA A 353 -8.52 -38.35 27.78
CA ALA A 353 -9.58 -37.37 27.97
C ALA A 353 -9.71 -36.85 29.41
N THR A 354 -9.84 -37.75 30.39
CA THR A 354 -9.99 -37.41 31.81
C THR A 354 -8.81 -36.59 32.33
N LYS A 355 -7.58 -36.97 31.95
CA LYS A 355 -6.35 -36.27 32.35
C LYS A 355 -6.26 -34.91 31.66
N THR A 356 -6.61 -34.83 30.38
CA THR A 356 -6.65 -33.58 29.61
C THR A 356 -7.62 -32.59 30.24
N VAL A 357 -8.86 -33.03 30.52
CA VAL A 357 -9.91 -32.18 31.13
C VAL A 357 -9.45 -31.67 32.49
N LYS A 358 -8.88 -32.55 33.33
CA LYS A 358 -8.36 -32.15 34.65
C LYS A 358 -7.29 -31.05 34.54
N ARG A 359 -6.36 -31.17 33.59
CA ARG A 359 -5.31 -30.15 33.35
C ARG A 359 -5.90 -28.84 32.84
N LEU A 360 -6.80 -28.90 31.87
CA LEU A 360 -7.46 -27.72 31.34
C LEU A 360 -8.30 -27.00 32.40
N GLU A 361 -8.99 -27.74 33.27
CA GLU A 361 -9.76 -27.16 34.36
C GLU A 361 -8.90 -26.45 35.39
N ALA A 362 -7.71 -26.98 35.71
CA ALA A 362 -6.73 -26.28 36.53
C ALA A 362 -6.29 -24.97 35.88
N ILE A 363 -5.93 -24.99 34.59
CA ILE A 363 -5.54 -23.77 33.84
C ILE A 363 -6.68 -22.75 33.81
N LEU A 364 -7.90 -23.17 33.49
CA LEU A 364 -9.09 -22.32 33.45
C LEU A 364 -9.45 -21.77 34.83
N LYS A 365 -9.21 -22.53 35.90
CA LYS A 365 -9.38 -22.07 37.28
C LYS A 365 -8.37 -20.96 37.60
N THR A 366 -7.08 -21.19 37.36
CA THR A 366 -6.02 -20.18 37.56
C THR A 366 -6.30 -18.89 36.79
N CYS A 367 -6.74 -19.01 35.53
CA CYS A 367 -7.11 -17.84 34.73
C CYS A 367 -8.32 -17.08 35.31
N ARG A 368 -9.35 -17.77 35.82
CA ARG A 368 -10.53 -17.14 36.44
C ARG A 368 -10.19 -16.48 37.77
N GLU A 369 -9.41 -17.15 38.60
CA GLU A 369 -8.99 -16.67 39.93
C GLU A 369 -8.05 -15.44 39.83
N SER A 370 -7.45 -15.20 38.67
CA SER A 370 -6.71 -13.94 38.42
C SER A 370 -7.57 -12.68 38.57
N GLY A 371 -8.90 -12.78 38.43
CA GLY A 371 -9.82 -11.63 38.50
C GLY A 371 -9.74 -10.66 37.30
N THR A 372 -9.00 -11.02 36.24
CA THR A 372 -8.71 -10.09 35.12
C THR A 372 -9.46 -10.38 33.82
N LEU A 373 -10.20 -11.48 33.72
CA LEU A 373 -10.83 -11.95 32.47
C LEU A 373 -11.88 -10.99 31.87
N ASN A 374 -12.59 -10.21 32.71
CA ASN A 374 -13.65 -9.30 32.25
C ASN A 374 -13.13 -7.98 31.63
N LYS A 375 -11.80 -7.76 31.59
CA LYS A 375 -11.21 -6.49 31.14
C LYS A 375 -10.97 -6.42 29.62
N ARG A 376 -11.35 -7.43 28.82
CA ARG A 376 -11.02 -7.46 27.39
C ARG A 376 -11.91 -8.36 26.52
N GLY A 377 -11.94 -8.09 25.21
CA GLY A 377 -12.47 -8.99 24.18
C GLY A 377 -11.52 -10.14 23.79
N SER A 378 -12.11 -11.28 23.45
CA SER A 378 -11.44 -12.57 23.15
C SER A 378 -10.43 -12.50 21.98
N TYR A 379 -9.41 -13.36 22.04
CA TYR A 379 -8.47 -13.63 20.95
C TYR A 379 -9.07 -14.54 19.86
N ILE A 380 -10.08 -15.33 20.22
CA ILE A 380 -10.67 -16.38 19.38
C ILE A 380 -12.09 -16.00 18.92
N LEU A 381 -12.92 -15.45 19.82
CA LEU A 381 -14.27 -15.03 19.47
C LEU A 381 -14.22 -13.72 18.67
N ARG A 382 -14.97 -13.69 17.56
CA ARG A 382 -15.18 -12.47 16.75
C ARG A 382 -15.67 -11.37 17.68
N SER A 383 -14.90 -10.29 17.83
CA SER A 383 -15.51 -9.01 18.17
C SER A 383 -16.56 -8.73 17.09
N GLU A 384 -17.80 -8.47 17.50
CA GLU A 384 -18.84 -8.05 16.57
C GLU A 384 -18.32 -6.93 15.65
N PRO A 385 -18.68 -6.94 14.36
CA PRO A 385 -18.11 -6.03 13.38
C PRO A 385 -18.80 -4.67 13.48
N ASN A 386 -18.62 -3.95 14.58
CA ASN A 386 -18.87 -2.52 14.53
C ASN A 386 -17.75 -1.89 13.70
N HIS A 387 -18.14 -1.18 12.64
CA HIS A 387 -17.33 -0.39 11.69
C HIS A 387 -16.91 -1.08 10.37
N SER A 388 -16.73 -2.40 10.30
CA SER A 388 -16.29 -3.05 9.03
C SER A 388 -17.44 -3.30 8.05
N LEU A 389 -18.63 -3.69 8.55
CA LEU A 389 -19.78 -3.94 7.69
C LEU A 389 -20.29 -2.65 7.03
N ALA A 390 -20.21 -1.50 7.71
CA ALA A 390 -20.57 -0.21 7.13
C ALA A 390 -19.64 0.22 5.99
N LEU A 391 -18.32 -0.05 6.10
CA LEU A 391 -17.35 0.22 5.04
C LEU A 391 -17.48 -0.76 3.87
N ILE A 392 -17.77 -2.03 4.14
CA ILE A 392 -18.03 -3.05 3.10
C ILE A 392 -19.37 -2.79 2.42
N VAL A 393 -20.41 -2.42 3.17
CA VAL A 393 -21.72 -2.01 2.63
C VAL A 393 -21.58 -0.70 1.86
N LEU A 394 -20.78 0.27 2.31
CA LEU A 394 -20.46 1.47 1.54
C LEU A 394 -19.65 1.13 0.27
N PHE A 395 -18.73 0.17 0.34
CA PHE A 395 -17.97 -0.30 -0.81
C PHE A 395 -18.86 -1.04 -1.82
N ILE A 396 -19.82 -1.83 -1.34
CA ILE A 396 -20.83 -2.52 -2.15
C ILE A 396 -21.81 -1.49 -2.71
N ILE A 397 -22.27 -0.50 -1.94
CA ILE A 397 -23.14 0.58 -2.41
C ILE A 397 -22.41 1.43 -3.47
N LEU A 398 -21.14 1.79 -3.26
CA LEU A 398 -20.35 2.53 -4.25
C LEU A 398 -20.02 1.68 -5.48
N ALA A 399 -19.82 0.36 -5.33
CA ALA A 399 -19.65 -0.56 -6.46
C ALA A 399 -20.96 -0.77 -7.23
N VAL A 400 -22.11 -0.80 -6.55
CA VAL A 400 -23.46 -0.90 -7.11
C VAL A 400 -23.87 0.42 -7.78
N ILE A 401 -23.52 1.56 -7.20
CA ILE A 401 -23.64 2.90 -7.82
C ILE A 401 -22.73 2.95 -9.05
N ALA A 402 -21.44 2.59 -8.96
CA ALA A 402 -20.54 2.56 -10.11
C ALA A 402 -21.02 1.61 -11.21
N TYR A 403 -21.62 0.47 -10.85
CA TYR A 403 -22.20 -0.51 -11.77
C TYR A 403 -23.48 -0.02 -12.44
N HIS A 404 -24.40 0.60 -11.70
CA HIS A 404 -25.66 1.13 -12.25
C HIS A 404 -25.49 2.45 -13.00
N PHE A 405 -24.63 3.36 -12.54
CA PHE A 405 -24.36 4.64 -13.22
C PHE A 405 -23.41 4.50 -14.43
N GLY A 406 -22.68 3.39 -14.54
CA GLY A 406 -21.93 3.04 -15.75
C GLY A 406 -22.82 2.57 -16.93
N ARG A 407 -24.12 2.35 -16.70
CA ARG A 407 -25.10 1.85 -17.68
C ARG A 407 -26.25 2.79 -18.00
N LEU A 408 -26.38 3.95 -17.35
CA LEU A 408 -27.45 4.90 -17.67
C LEU A 408 -27.22 5.52 -19.06
N PRO A 409 -28.12 5.31 -20.04
CA PRO A 409 -28.10 6.07 -21.28
C PRO A 409 -28.47 7.54 -20.97
N ASN A 410 -27.92 8.49 -21.73
CA ASN A 410 -28.22 9.94 -21.64
C ASN A 410 -29.70 10.31 -21.94
N SER A 411 -30.65 9.37 -21.96
CA SER A 411 -31.97 9.55 -22.58
C SER A 411 -33.18 9.47 -21.63
N HIS A 412 -33.02 9.59 -20.31
CA HIS A 412 -34.18 9.66 -19.41
C HIS A 412 -34.13 10.87 -18.48
N GLU A 413 -34.70 11.96 -18.98
CA GLU A 413 -34.70 13.30 -18.38
C GLU A 413 -35.88 13.57 -17.42
N ILE A 414 -36.74 12.60 -17.11
CA ILE A 414 -38.11 12.93 -16.65
C ILE A 414 -38.38 12.77 -15.14
N ARG A 415 -37.39 12.50 -14.26
CA ARG A 415 -37.64 12.45 -12.78
C ARG A 415 -36.63 13.16 -11.88
N ILE A 416 -35.59 13.79 -12.42
CA ILE A 416 -34.54 14.47 -11.63
C ILE A 416 -34.74 16.01 -11.63
N GLN A 417 -35.72 16.53 -12.37
CA GLN A 417 -36.00 17.98 -12.44
C GLN A 417 -36.39 18.56 -11.07
N ASP A 418 -37.13 17.86 -10.21
CA ASP A 418 -37.60 18.43 -8.94
C ASP A 418 -36.48 18.63 -7.90
N ILE A 419 -35.50 17.72 -7.86
CA ILE A 419 -34.31 17.86 -7.00
C ILE A 419 -33.35 18.90 -7.59
N ALA A 420 -33.17 18.91 -8.91
CA ALA A 420 -32.32 19.89 -9.60
C ALA A 420 -32.87 21.33 -9.47
N ILE A 421 -34.20 21.52 -9.48
CA ILE A 421 -34.85 22.82 -9.26
C ILE A 421 -34.66 23.30 -7.81
N SER A 422 -34.72 22.38 -6.83
CA SER A 422 -34.45 22.71 -5.42
C SER A 422 -32.97 23.07 -5.18
N CYS A 423 -32.03 22.32 -5.77
CA CYS A 423 -30.61 22.65 -5.76
C CYS A 423 -30.28 23.93 -6.55
N ARG A 424 -31.02 24.23 -7.63
CA ARG A 424 -30.88 25.48 -8.39
C ARG A 424 -31.29 26.69 -7.55
N LYS A 425 -32.41 26.60 -6.82
CA LYS A 425 -32.83 27.62 -5.85
C LYS A 425 -31.82 27.81 -4.71
N ALA A 426 -31.19 26.72 -4.23
CA ALA A 426 -30.16 26.80 -3.20
C ALA A 426 -28.81 27.34 -3.71
N ALA A 427 -28.45 27.11 -4.97
CA ALA A 427 -27.22 27.60 -5.60
C ALA A 427 -27.33 29.07 -6.10
N GLU A 428 -28.54 29.52 -6.43
CA GLU A 428 -28.81 30.91 -6.81
C GLU A 428 -28.87 31.86 -5.59
N ASP A 429 -28.99 31.33 -4.37
CA ASP A 429 -29.01 32.11 -3.13
C ASP A 429 -27.61 32.60 -2.72
N ARG A 430 -27.13 33.65 -3.41
CA ARG A 430 -25.88 34.37 -3.10
C ARG A 430 -25.93 35.18 -1.79
N SER A 431 -27.01 35.09 -1.01
CA SER A 431 -27.23 35.90 0.19
C SER A 431 -26.15 35.70 1.27
N MET A 432 -25.62 34.48 1.42
CA MET A 432 -24.57 34.18 2.40
C MET A 432 -23.21 34.80 2.01
N PHE A 433 -22.88 34.80 0.72
CA PHE A 433 -21.65 35.40 0.18
C PHE A 433 -21.72 36.93 0.16
N LEU A 434 -22.89 37.50 -0.20
CA LEU A 434 -23.16 38.94 -0.14
C LEU A 434 -23.19 39.45 1.32
N GLY A 435 -23.72 38.65 2.26
CA GLY A 435 -23.69 38.94 3.69
C GLY A 435 -22.28 39.01 4.27
N PHE A 436 -21.42 38.06 3.87
CA PHE A 436 -20.00 38.04 4.28
C PHE A 436 -19.20 39.19 3.65
N LEU A 437 -19.45 39.53 2.37
CA LEU A 437 -18.86 40.70 1.70
C LEU A 437 -19.26 42.02 2.38
N LYS A 438 -20.50 42.14 2.86
CA LYS A 438 -20.97 43.30 3.66
C LYS A 438 -20.21 43.44 4.99
N TYR A 439 -19.90 42.33 5.65
CA TYR A 439 -19.11 42.31 6.90
C TYR A 439 -17.62 42.61 6.65
N SER A 440 -17.11 42.21 5.49
CA SER A 440 -15.70 42.34 5.09
C SER A 440 -15.23 43.78 4.81
N ARG A 441 -16.14 44.75 4.63
CA ARG A 441 -15.79 46.19 4.48
C ARG A 441 -15.13 46.81 5.72
N LYS A 442 -15.11 46.11 6.86
CA LYS A 442 -14.53 46.59 8.13
C LYS A 442 -13.11 46.08 8.44
N LEU A 443 -12.62 45.09 7.70
CA LEU A 443 -11.24 44.59 7.75
C LEU A 443 -10.58 44.90 6.40
N GLY A 444 -9.34 45.38 6.37
CA GLY A 444 -8.66 45.80 5.14
C GLY A 444 -8.93 44.89 3.93
N GLN A 445 -9.25 45.51 2.79
CA GLN A 445 -9.86 44.89 1.61
C GLN A 445 -9.10 43.66 1.05
N GLN A 446 -7.79 43.55 1.30
CA GLN A 446 -6.97 42.40 0.93
C GLN A 446 -7.08 41.21 1.90
N SER A 447 -7.09 41.44 3.21
CA SER A 447 -7.17 40.40 4.24
C SER A 447 -8.53 39.70 4.23
N ALA A 448 -9.59 40.49 4.02
CA ALA A 448 -10.96 40.04 3.85
C ALA A 448 -11.14 39.07 2.67
N MET A 449 -10.57 39.40 1.49
CA MET A 449 -10.66 38.54 0.31
C MET A 449 -9.86 37.24 0.48
N ALA A 450 -8.70 37.28 1.16
CA ALA A 450 -7.91 36.09 1.42
C ALA A 450 -8.64 35.09 2.35
N ILE A 451 -9.32 35.59 3.39
CA ILE A 451 -10.11 34.76 4.31
C ILE A 451 -11.33 34.17 3.59
N ALA A 452 -12.04 34.96 2.78
CA ALA A 452 -13.18 34.49 2.01
C ALA A 452 -12.78 33.42 0.97
N ALA A 453 -11.64 33.59 0.30
CA ALA A 453 -11.11 32.59 -0.62
C ALA A 453 -10.71 31.29 0.10
N ALA A 454 -10.06 31.38 1.27
CA ALA A 454 -9.70 30.22 2.08
C ALA A 454 -10.93 29.43 2.57
N ALA A 455 -12.00 30.13 2.96
CA ALA A 455 -13.25 29.52 3.41
C ALA A 455 -13.95 28.65 2.34
N ILE A 456 -13.63 28.87 1.05
CA ILE A 456 -14.17 28.10 -0.08
C ILE A 456 -13.17 27.05 -0.57
N ILE A 457 -11.91 27.45 -0.77
CA ILE A 457 -10.87 26.58 -1.34
C ILE A 457 -10.55 25.42 -0.41
N VAL A 458 -10.56 25.63 0.91
CA VAL A 458 -10.19 24.58 1.87
C VAL A 458 -11.23 23.46 1.90
N PRO A 459 -12.55 23.70 2.05
CA PRO A 459 -13.55 22.64 1.96
C PRO A 459 -13.53 21.87 0.64
N LEU A 460 -13.39 22.58 -0.50
CA LEU A 460 -13.24 21.95 -1.81
C LEU A 460 -11.97 21.10 -1.90
N GLY A 461 -10.87 21.58 -1.33
CA GLY A 461 -9.62 20.82 -1.24
C GLY A 461 -9.76 19.58 -0.36
N VAL A 462 -10.43 19.68 0.79
CA VAL A 462 -10.72 18.53 1.66
C VAL A 462 -11.54 17.49 0.92
N LEU A 463 -12.61 17.92 0.24
CA LEU A 463 -13.43 17.05 -0.61
C LEU A 463 -12.55 16.31 -1.62
N PHE A 464 -11.85 17.07 -2.46
CA PHE A 464 -11.04 16.57 -3.55
C PHE A 464 -9.91 15.63 -3.12
N PHE A 465 -9.18 15.98 -2.06
CA PHE A 465 -8.07 15.16 -1.59
C PHE A 465 -8.54 13.89 -0.90
N ILE A 466 -9.61 13.92 -0.12
CA ILE A 466 -10.10 12.71 0.56
C ILE A 466 -10.74 11.75 -0.47
N SER A 467 -11.64 12.23 -1.31
CA SER A 467 -12.26 11.43 -2.38
C SER A 467 -11.19 10.91 -3.36
N GLY A 468 -10.22 11.76 -3.69
CA GLY A 468 -9.11 11.44 -4.57
C GLY A 468 -8.14 10.39 -4.03
N LEU A 469 -7.76 10.49 -2.75
CA LEU A 469 -6.94 9.48 -2.09
C LEU A 469 -7.67 8.14 -1.99
N PHE A 470 -8.97 8.16 -1.70
CA PHE A 470 -9.80 6.97 -1.74
C PHE A 470 -9.84 6.36 -3.15
N THR A 471 -10.07 7.19 -4.16
CA THR A 471 -10.06 6.78 -5.57
C THR A 471 -8.72 6.15 -5.94
N ASN A 472 -7.60 6.78 -5.61
CA ASN A 472 -6.27 6.21 -5.89
C ASN A 472 -6.00 4.90 -5.14
N LEU A 473 -6.53 4.75 -3.92
CA LEU A 473 -6.43 3.49 -3.19
C LEU A 473 -7.15 2.38 -3.95
N VAL A 474 -8.37 2.64 -4.43
CA VAL A 474 -9.11 1.70 -5.29
C VAL A 474 -8.34 1.39 -6.57
N GLN A 475 -7.80 2.42 -7.25
CA GLN A 475 -6.98 2.23 -8.45
C GLN A 475 -5.74 1.37 -8.18
N ALA A 476 -5.05 1.59 -7.05
CA ALA A 476 -3.89 0.81 -6.64
C ALA A 476 -4.25 -0.65 -6.37
N ILE A 477 -5.37 -0.89 -5.68
CA ILE A 477 -5.90 -2.24 -5.44
C ILE A 477 -6.22 -2.92 -6.78
N CYS A 478 -6.95 -2.26 -7.68
CA CYS A 478 -7.28 -2.80 -9.01
C CYS A 478 -6.00 -3.05 -9.85
N PHE A 479 -5.01 -2.17 -9.75
CA PHE A 479 -3.74 -2.31 -10.47
C PHE A 479 -2.96 -3.54 -10.00
N VAL A 480 -2.94 -3.83 -8.70
CA VAL A 480 -2.23 -4.99 -8.15
C VAL A 480 -3.02 -6.29 -8.34
N LEU A 481 -4.34 -6.25 -8.20
CA LEU A 481 -5.17 -7.46 -8.16
C LEU A 481 -5.78 -7.85 -9.51
N ILE A 482 -6.19 -6.87 -10.31
CA ILE A 482 -6.98 -7.10 -11.54
C ILE A 482 -6.10 -7.02 -12.77
N ARG A 483 -5.21 -6.02 -12.84
CA ARG A 483 -4.37 -5.78 -14.03
C ARG A 483 -3.49 -6.98 -14.43
N PRO A 484 -2.87 -7.75 -13.50
CA PRO A 484 -2.07 -8.92 -13.88
C PRO A 484 -2.91 -10.07 -14.45
N LEU A 485 -4.20 -10.14 -14.11
CA LEU A 485 -5.13 -11.17 -14.60
C LEU A 485 -5.77 -10.75 -15.93
N SER A 486 -6.16 -9.49 -16.05
CA SER A 486 -6.73 -8.93 -17.28
C SER A 486 -6.55 -7.42 -17.34
N LYS A 487 -5.70 -6.98 -18.28
CA LYS A 487 -5.47 -5.57 -18.61
C LYS A 487 -6.76 -4.88 -19.09
N ASN A 488 -7.58 -5.58 -19.87
CA ASN A 488 -8.84 -5.04 -20.39
C ASN A 488 -9.88 -4.84 -19.30
N THR A 489 -10.02 -5.80 -18.38
CA THR A 489 -10.92 -5.66 -17.23
C THR A 489 -10.46 -4.52 -16.33
N TYR A 490 -9.15 -4.41 -16.08
CA TYR A 490 -8.57 -3.29 -15.34
C TYR A 490 -8.92 -1.94 -15.98
N ARG A 491 -8.70 -1.78 -17.29
CA ARG A 491 -9.02 -0.53 -18.01
C ARG A 491 -10.50 -0.16 -17.93
N ARG A 492 -11.40 -1.14 -18.07
CA ARG A 492 -12.86 -0.91 -17.96
C ARG A 492 -13.26 -0.43 -16.57
N ILE A 493 -12.72 -1.03 -15.51
CA ILE A 493 -12.99 -0.63 -14.13
C ILE A 493 -12.35 0.73 -13.83
N ASN A 494 -11.07 0.88 -14.16
CA ASN A 494 -10.31 2.10 -13.88
C ASN A 494 -10.91 3.32 -14.59
N ARG A 495 -11.50 3.15 -15.79
CA ARG A 495 -12.27 4.21 -16.46
C ARG A 495 -13.34 4.80 -15.55
N VAL A 496 -14.17 3.95 -14.93
CA VAL A 496 -15.27 4.39 -14.06
C VAL A 496 -14.71 5.03 -12.79
N VAL A 497 -13.70 4.42 -12.19
CA VAL A 497 -13.04 4.93 -10.97
C VAL A 497 -12.40 6.30 -11.21
N ALA A 498 -11.66 6.47 -12.30
CA ALA A 498 -11.05 7.76 -12.66
C ALA A 498 -12.12 8.82 -12.99
N GLU A 499 -13.21 8.44 -13.66
CA GLU A 499 -14.31 9.35 -13.97
C GLU A 499 -14.92 9.99 -12.71
N LEU A 500 -15.05 9.25 -11.60
CA LEU A 500 -15.57 9.80 -10.34
C LEU A 500 -14.75 11.00 -9.86
N LEU A 501 -13.42 10.95 -10.00
CA LEU A 501 -12.53 12.04 -9.63
C LEU A 501 -12.59 13.20 -10.63
N TRP A 502 -12.65 12.91 -11.93
CA TRP A 502 -12.76 13.95 -12.96
C TRP A 502 -14.06 14.73 -12.89
N LEU A 503 -15.16 14.06 -12.49
CA LEU A 503 -16.46 14.68 -12.33
C LEU A 503 -16.51 15.77 -11.26
N GLU A 504 -15.62 15.76 -10.27
CA GLU A 504 -15.51 16.85 -9.29
C GLU A 504 -14.97 18.14 -9.94
N LEU A 505 -14.02 18.01 -10.85
CA LEU A 505 -13.49 19.14 -11.61
C LEU A 505 -14.47 19.61 -12.69
N VAL A 506 -15.22 18.69 -13.31
CA VAL A 506 -16.32 19.06 -14.22
C VAL A 506 -17.43 19.79 -13.45
N TRP A 507 -17.77 19.34 -12.23
CA TRP A 507 -18.73 20.03 -11.38
C TRP A 507 -18.29 21.46 -11.05
N LEU A 508 -16.99 21.65 -10.79
CA LEU A 508 -16.42 22.97 -10.54
C LEU A 508 -16.64 23.92 -11.73
N VAL A 509 -16.58 23.42 -12.97
CA VAL A 509 -16.82 24.19 -14.19
C VAL A 509 -18.31 24.44 -14.42
N ASP A 510 -19.13 23.38 -14.48
CA ASP A 510 -20.54 23.45 -14.91
C ASP A 510 -21.47 24.05 -13.85
N TRP A 511 -21.28 23.68 -12.58
CA TRP A 511 -22.24 23.92 -11.50
C TRP A 511 -21.76 24.95 -10.48
N TRP A 512 -20.47 24.96 -10.14
CA TRP A 512 -19.92 25.93 -9.19
C TRP A 512 -19.58 27.28 -9.84
N ALA A 513 -18.68 27.29 -10.82
CA ALA A 513 -18.30 28.50 -11.55
C ALA A 513 -19.36 28.90 -12.58
N GLY A 514 -20.14 27.94 -13.07
CA GLY A 514 -21.17 28.18 -14.07
C GLY A 514 -20.60 28.64 -15.41
N ILE A 515 -19.45 28.09 -15.82
CA ILE A 515 -18.83 28.40 -17.11
C ILE A 515 -19.70 27.79 -18.22
N LYS A 516 -20.15 28.63 -19.16
CA LYS A 516 -20.89 28.17 -20.33
C LYS A 516 -19.91 27.76 -21.42
N ILE A 517 -19.91 26.47 -21.78
CA ILE A 517 -19.14 25.95 -22.92
C ILE A 517 -20.09 25.75 -24.09
N THR A 518 -19.89 26.54 -25.14
CA THR A 518 -20.65 26.48 -26.41
C THR A 518 -19.81 25.74 -27.45
N LEU A 519 -20.35 24.66 -28.03
CA LEU A 519 -19.67 23.86 -29.05
C LEU A 519 -20.13 24.32 -30.44
N PHE A 520 -19.19 24.50 -31.37
CA PHE A 520 -19.42 24.79 -32.78
C PHE A 520 -18.86 23.64 -33.60
N THR A 521 -19.72 22.80 -34.17
CA THR A 521 -19.30 21.61 -34.92
C THR A 521 -20.37 21.19 -35.93
N GLU A 522 -19.94 20.45 -36.95
CA GLU A 522 -20.87 19.77 -37.86
C GLU A 522 -21.67 18.67 -37.12
N PRO A 523 -22.96 18.46 -37.46
CA PRO A 523 -23.81 17.45 -36.82
C PRO A 523 -23.27 16.02 -36.92
N GLU A 524 -22.60 15.67 -38.02
CA GLU A 524 -21.96 14.37 -38.22
C GLU A 524 -20.85 14.13 -37.19
N ALA A 525 -20.00 15.14 -36.97
CA ALA A 525 -18.93 15.05 -35.99
C ALA A 525 -19.51 14.90 -34.57
N LEU A 526 -20.55 15.66 -34.23
CA LEU A 526 -21.25 15.55 -32.93
C LEU A 526 -21.76 14.13 -32.66
N LYS A 527 -22.33 13.46 -33.66
CA LYS A 527 -22.86 12.08 -33.52
C LYS A 527 -21.77 11.06 -33.21
N LEU A 528 -20.53 11.29 -33.64
CA LEU A 528 -19.40 10.37 -33.49
C LEU A 528 -18.55 10.64 -32.24
N MET A 529 -18.62 11.85 -31.66
CA MET A 529 -17.91 12.19 -30.44
C MET A 529 -18.15 11.16 -29.33
N GLY A 530 -17.05 10.62 -28.79
CA GLY A 530 -17.05 9.62 -27.71
C GLY A 530 -17.39 8.19 -28.14
N LYS A 531 -17.70 7.94 -29.41
CA LYS A 531 -18.03 6.60 -29.96
C LYS A 531 -16.89 5.96 -30.74
N GLU A 532 -15.83 6.71 -31.03
CA GLU A 532 -14.63 6.24 -31.73
C GLU A 532 -13.36 6.64 -30.96
N HIS A 533 -12.25 5.94 -31.22
CA HIS A 533 -10.94 6.40 -30.75
C HIS A 533 -10.57 7.68 -31.50
N ALA A 534 -10.04 8.69 -30.79
CA ALA A 534 -9.65 9.94 -31.41
C ALA A 534 -8.33 10.48 -30.86
N LEU A 535 -7.48 10.97 -31.76
CA LEU A 535 -6.40 11.89 -31.40
C LEU A 535 -7.00 13.31 -31.34
N VAL A 536 -6.86 14.00 -30.21
CA VAL A 536 -7.42 15.34 -30.02
C VAL A 536 -6.29 16.36 -30.00
N ILE A 537 -6.32 17.32 -30.93
CA ILE A 537 -5.38 18.45 -30.96
C ILE A 537 -6.12 19.74 -30.65
N SER A 538 -5.50 20.63 -29.87
CA SER A 538 -6.11 21.90 -29.46
C SER A 538 -5.06 23.00 -29.31
N ASN A 539 -5.50 24.26 -29.42
CA ASN A 539 -4.70 25.40 -28.97
C ASN A 539 -4.72 25.52 -27.43
N HIS A 540 -3.67 26.08 -26.86
CA HIS A 540 -3.44 26.16 -25.42
C HIS A 540 -3.58 27.60 -24.90
N LYS A 541 -4.77 28.18 -25.04
CA LYS A 541 -5.09 29.60 -24.85
C LYS A 541 -5.18 30.06 -23.38
N SER A 542 -5.44 29.17 -22.43
CA SER A 542 -5.75 29.51 -21.03
C SER A 542 -5.23 28.50 -20.01
N ASP A 543 -5.43 28.80 -18.71
CA ASP A 543 -5.06 27.92 -17.61
C ASP A 543 -5.89 26.62 -17.57
N ILE A 544 -7.07 26.62 -18.20
CA ILE A 544 -8.10 25.60 -18.05
C ILE A 544 -8.50 24.90 -19.35
N ASP A 545 -7.79 25.08 -20.47
CA ASP A 545 -8.19 24.49 -21.77
C ASP A 545 -8.34 22.96 -21.70
N TRP A 546 -7.51 22.33 -20.88
CA TRP A 546 -7.57 20.89 -20.63
C TRP A 546 -8.87 20.47 -19.90
N LEU A 547 -9.41 21.32 -19.02
CA LEU A 547 -10.72 21.11 -18.39
C LEU A 547 -11.86 21.29 -19.39
N VAL A 548 -11.75 22.25 -20.31
CA VAL A 548 -12.73 22.42 -21.40
C VAL A 548 -12.84 21.13 -22.21
N GLY A 549 -11.70 20.51 -22.55
CA GLY A 549 -11.67 19.20 -23.21
C GLY A 549 -12.32 18.09 -22.38
N TRP A 550 -12.13 18.07 -21.06
CA TRP A 550 -12.78 17.12 -20.16
C TRP A 550 -14.29 17.32 -20.06
N VAL A 551 -14.78 18.57 -20.06
CA VAL A 551 -16.22 18.82 -20.08
C VAL A 551 -16.84 18.32 -21.38
N LEU A 552 -16.20 18.56 -22.53
CA LEU A 552 -16.65 17.97 -23.79
C LEU A 552 -16.62 16.44 -23.74
N ALA A 553 -15.55 15.84 -23.23
CA ALA A 553 -15.44 14.40 -23.08
C ALA A 553 -16.53 13.82 -22.15
N GLN A 554 -16.92 14.56 -21.11
CA GLN A 554 -18.01 14.18 -20.21
C GLN A 554 -19.34 14.18 -20.95
N ARG A 555 -19.64 15.25 -21.70
CA ARG A 555 -20.86 15.38 -22.50
C ARG A 555 -20.94 14.33 -23.62
N SER A 556 -19.79 13.86 -24.10
CA SER A 556 -19.68 12.76 -25.08
C SER A 556 -19.56 11.35 -24.46
N GLY A 557 -19.51 11.21 -23.14
CA GLY A 557 -19.42 9.92 -22.46
C GLY A 557 -18.05 9.24 -22.48
N CYS A 558 -16.97 9.96 -22.79
CA CYS A 558 -15.59 9.44 -22.86
C CYS A 558 -14.65 10.00 -21.77
N LEU A 559 -15.16 10.72 -20.76
CA LEU A 559 -14.33 11.35 -19.71
C LEU A 559 -13.36 10.38 -19.02
N GLY A 560 -13.84 9.22 -18.55
CA GLY A 560 -12.99 8.23 -17.87
C GLY A 560 -11.93 7.57 -18.76
N SER A 561 -12.05 7.70 -20.09
CA SER A 561 -11.09 7.22 -21.10
C SER A 561 -10.43 8.38 -21.84
N SER A 562 -10.47 9.59 -21.28
CA SER A 562 -9.71 10.72 -21.77
C SER A 562 -8.28 10.64 -21.22
N LEU A 563 -7.32 10.63 -22.13
CA LEU A 563 -5.88 10.51 -21.90
C LEU A 563 -5.20 11.78 -22.41
N ALA A 564 -3.98 12.04 -21.96
CA ALA A 564 -3.17 13.14 -22.48
C ALA A 564 -1.69 12.79 -22.51
N VAL A 565 -0.97 13.44 -23.43
CA VAL A 565 0.49 13.55 -23.38
C VAL A 565 0.86 14.71 -22.46
N MET A 566 1.57 14.43 -21.37
CA MET A 566 1.83 15.35 -20.29
C MET A 566 3.32 15.48 -19.93
N LYS A 567 3.68 16.59 -19.28
CA LYS A 567 5.02 16.77 -18.69
C LYS A 567 5.23 15.76 -17.55
N LYS A 568 6.38 15.10 -17.51
CA LYS A 568 6.72 14.07 -16.49
C LYS A 568 6.59 14.56 -15.05
N SER A 569 6.88 15.83 -14.78
CA SER A 569 6.71 16.42 -13.45
C SER A 569 5.25 16.43 -12.97
N SER A 570 4.26 16.43 -13.87
CA SER A 570 2.84 16.37 -13.51
C SER A 570 2.47 15.07 -12.79
N LYS A 571 3.25 14.00 -12.94
CA LYS A 571 3.07 12.73 -12.22
C LYS A 571 3.18 12.89 -10.70
N LEU A 572 3.89 13.93 -10.23
CA LEU A 572 4.11 14.21 -8.81
C LEU A 572 2.95 14.97 -8.16
N LEU A 573 1.97 15.44 -8.94
CA LEU A 573 0.81 16.10 -8.37
C LEU A 573 0.01 15.10 -7.52
N PRO A 574 -0.23 15.39 -6.23
CA PRO A 574 -1.01 14.51 -5.37
C PRO A 574 -2.39 14.29 -5.97
N VAL A 575 -2.92 13.08 -5.81
CA VAL A 575 -4.22 12.66 -6.33
C VAL A 575 -4.28 12.59 -7.87
N ILE A 576 -4.19 13.73 -8.55
CA ILE A 576 -4.36 13.84 -10.01
C ILE A 576 -3.25 13.09 -10.75
N GLY A 577 -1.99 13.36 -10.42
CA GLY A 577 -0.84 12.77 -11.11
C GLY A 577 -0.79 11.25 -10.94
N TRP A 578 -1.18 10.77 -9.76
CA TRP A 578 -1.28 9.33 -9.48
C TRP A 578 -2.45 8.70 -10.23
N SER A 579 -3.63 9.34 -10.24
CA SER A 579 -4.79 8.83 -10.98
C SER A 579 -4.55 8.77 -12.48
N MET A 580 -3.91 9.79 -13.05
CA MET A 580 -3.48 9.81 -14.44
C MET A 580 -2.45 8.71 -14.75
N TRP A 581 -1.54 8.42 -13.82
CA TRP A 581 -0.60 7.31 -13.99
C TRP A 581 -1.29 5.95 -14.01
N PHE A 582 -2.24 5.69 -13.10
CA PHE A 582 -3.08 4.49 -13.15
C PHE A 582 -3.91 4.41 -14.44
N SER A 583 -4.32 5.56 -14.98
CA SER A 583 -5.08 5.66 -16.23
C SER A 583 -4.20 5.58 -17.49
N GLU A 584 -2.92 5.21 -17.36
CA GLU A 584 -1.98 5.02 -18.48
C GLU A 584 -1.71 6.28 -19.33
N TYR A 585 -1.76 7.47 -18.71
CA TYR A 585 -1.34 8.73 -19.36
C TYR A 585 0.14 8.66 -19.81
N LEU A 586 0.46 9.37 -20.89
CA LEU A 586 1.83 9.44 -21.42
C LEU A 586 2.61 10.60 -20.79
N TYR A 587 3.70 10.30 -20.09
CA TYR A 587 4.53 11.29 -19.43
C TYR A 587 5.88 11.47 -20.14
N LEU A 588 6.19 12.70 -20.55
CA LEU A 588 7.39 13.05 -21.31
C LEU A 588 8.28 14.07 -20.57
N GLU A 589 9.60 13.94 -20.70
CA GLU A 589 10.60 14.87 -20.16
C GLU A 589 10.71 16.19 -20.93
N ARG A 590 10.07 16.25 -22.11
CA ARG A 590 10.14 17.35 -23.08
C ARG A 590 11.52 17.49 -23.70
N SER A 591 12.13 16.33 -23.98
CA SER A 591 13.38 16.16 -24.71
C SER A 591 13.22 15.00 -25.69
N TRP A 592 13.24 15.30 -26.99
CA TRP A 592 13.05 14.30 -28.04
C TRP A 592 13.97 13.08 -27.86
N ALA A 593 15.25 13.32 -27.62
CA ALA A 593 16.27 12.28 -27.42
C ALA A 593 15.94 11.30 -26.27
N ARG A 594 15.17 11.73 -25.27
CA ARG A 594 14.76 10.89 -24.12
C ARG A 594 13.36 10.31 -24.29
N ASP A 595 12.51 11.03 -25.01
CA ASP A 595 11.08 10.80 -25.06
C ASP A 595 10.62 9.94 -26.23
N GLU A 596 11.40 9.85 -27.31
CA GLU A 596 11.01 9.16 -28.54
C GLU A 596 10.49 7.74 -28.27
N ASN A 597 11.29 6.90 -27.61
CA ASN A 597 10.90 5.53 -27.29
C ASN A 597 9.72 5.46 -26.29
N THR A 598 9.65 6.40 -25.35
CA THR A 598 8.56 6.47 -24.36
C THR A 598 7.24 6.81 -25.04
N LEU A 599 7.26 7.75 -25.98
CA LEU A 599 6.11 8.15 -26.78
C LEU A 599 5.67 7.00 -27.69
N LYS A 600 6.59 6.44 -28.49
CA LYS A 600 6.28 5.32 -29.41
C LYS A 600 5.64 4.14 -28.68
N SER A 601 6.30 3.65 -27.63
CA SER A 601 5.78 2.52 -26.85
C SER A 601 4.46 2.85 -26.14
N GLY A 602 4.27 4.10 -25.71
CA GLY A 602 3.03 4.53 -25.06
C GLY A 602 1.84 4.57 -26.01
N LEU A 603 2.04 5.03 -27.24
CA LEU A 603 1.00 5.06 -28.26
C LEU A 603 0.61 3.64 -28.67
N GLN A 604 1.59 2.76 -28.91
CA GLN A 604 1.35 1.36 -29.25
C GLN A 604 0.59 0.59 -28.15
N ARG A 605 0.82 0.92 -26.87
CA ARG A 605 0.07 0.32 -25.75
C ARG A 605 -1.43 0.62 -25.78
N LEU A 606 -1.90 1.60 -26.58
CA LEU A 606 -3.31 1.94 -26.71
C LEU A 606 -4.03 1.12 -27.80
N HIS A 607 -3.31 0.33 -28.60
CA HIS A 607 -3.90 -0.48 -29.66
C HIS A 607 -4.98 -1.45 -29.16
N ASP A 608 -4.79 -2.03 -27.97
CA ASP A 608 -5.73 -2.97 -27.33
C ASP A 608 -6.69 -2.28 -26.34
N TYR A 609 -6.92 -0.97 -26.44
CA TYR A 609 -7.79 -0.27 -25.49
C TYR A 609 -9.27 -0.67 -25.71
N PRO A 610 -9.97 -1.17 -24.68
CA PRO A 610 -11.23 -1.91 -24.87
C PRO A 610 -12.48 -1.05 -25.16
N LEU A 611 -12.34 0.27 -25.22
CA LEU A 611 -13.41 1.27 -25.30
C LEU A 611 -12.91 2.52 -26.04
N PRO A 612 -13.79 3.31 -26.69
CA PRO A 612 -13.42 4.61 -27.25
C PRO A 612 -12.64 5.47 -26.23
N PHE A 613 -11.52 6.03 -26.69
CA PHE A 613 -10.64 6.89 -25.88
C PHE A 613 -10.28 8.14 -26.67
N TRP A 614 -10.03 9.24 -25.97
CA TRP A 614 -9.52 10.47 -26.55
C TRP A 614 -8.11 10.71 -26.03
N LEU A 615 -7.12 10.86 -26.92
CA LEU A 615 -5.76 11.21 -26.54
C LEU A 615 -5.49 12.67 -26.88
N ALA A 616 -5.41 13.53 -25.86
CA ALA A 616 -5.11 14.94 -26.04
C ALA A 616 -3.62 15.21 -26.27
N LEU A 617 -3.31 16.00 -27.29
CA LEU A 617 -1.96 16.45 -27.65
C LEU A 617 -1.96 17.95 -27.98
N PHE A 618 -1.41 18.75 -27.07
CA PHE A 618 -1.17 20.18 -27.31
C PHE A 618 0.15 20.37 -28.09
N VAL A 619 0.06 20.48 -29.41
CA VAL A 619 1.23 20.51 -30.30
C VAL A 619 2.05 21.80 -30.19
N GLU A 620 1.49 22.90 -29.70
CA GLU A 620 2.25 24.12 -29.33
C GLU A 620 3.29 23.83 -28.24
N GLY A 621 3.07 22.77 -27.46
CA GLY A 621 4.00 22.26 -26.46
C GLY A 621 4.10 23.11 -25.20
N THR A 622 3.43 24.27 -25.10
CA THR A 622 3.38 25.12 -23.90
C THR A 622 2.11 25.99 -23.93
N ARG A 623 1.69 26.53 -22.78
CA ARG A 623 0.55 27.47 -22.69
C ARG A 623 0.91 28.79 -23.34
N PHE A 624 -0.08 29.37 -24.00
CA PHE A 624 -0.02 30.70 -24.60
C PHE A 624 0.21 31.78 -23.53
N THR A 625 1.09 32.71 -23.83
CA THR A 625 1.29 33.97 -23.09
C THR A 625 1.76 35.01 -24.10
N GLN A 626 1.54 36.30 -23.85
CA GLN A 626 1.95 37.35 -24.79
C GLN A 626 3.47 37.31 -25.07
N ALA A 627 4.30 37.08 -24.04
CA ALA A 627 5.75 36.95 -24.19
C ALA A 627 6.16 35.79 -25.12
N LYS A 628 5.45 34.65 -25.03
CA LYS A 628 5.72 33.49 -25.89
C LYS A 628 5.23 33.69 -27.32
N LEU A 629 4.14 34.43 -27.51
CA LEU A 629 3.68 34.83 -28.83
C LEU A 629 4.74 35.69 -29.52
N LEU A 630 5.26 36.73 -28.84
CA LEU A 630 6.33 37.58 -29.39
C LEU A 630 7.56 36.75 -29.80
N ALA A 631 8.01 35.85 -28.94
CA ALA A 631 9.13 34.95 -29.26
C ALA A 631 8.82 34.02 -30.45
N ALA A 632 7.58 33.55 -30.59
CA ALA A 632 7.15 32.76 -31.75
C ALA A 632 7.13 33.61 -33.03
N GLN A 633 6.70 34.86 -32.97
CA GLN A 633 6.68 35.80 -34.10
C GLN A 633 8.09 36.12 -34.59
N GLU A 634 9.04 36.38 -33.68
CA GLU A 634 10.45 36.59 -34.01
C GLU A 634 11.04 35.36 -34.72
N TYR A 635 10.78 34.16 -34.18
CA TYR A 635 11.24 32.91 -34.79
C TYR A 635 10.61 32.71 -36.18
N ALA A 636 9.29 32.91 -36.33
CA ALA A 636 8.60 32.79 -37.63
C ALA A 636 9.20 33.71 -38.68
N ALA A 637 9.42 34.98 -38.33
CA ALA A 637 10.05 35.96 -39.23
C ALA A 637 11.47 35.52 -39.64
N SER A 638 12.27 35.03 -38.70
CA SER A 638 13.64 34.57 -38.99
C SER A 638 13.70 33.28 -39.83
N ALA A 639 12.68 32.43 -39.72
CA ALA A 639 12.62 31.12 -40.36
C ALA A 639 11.80 31.12 -41.66
N GLY A 640 11.24 32.27 -42.07
CA GLY A 640 10.38 32.38 -43.25
C GLY A 640 9.05 31.62 -43.12
N LEU A 641 8.54 31.49 -41.89
CA LEU A 641 7.26 30.84 -41.59
C LEU A 641 6.14 31.88 -41.47
N PRO A 642 4.86 31.50 -41.66
CA PRO A 642 3.73 32.36 -41.35
C PRO A 642 3.80 32.86 -39.90
N ILE A 643 3.68 34.18 -39.73
CA ILE A 643 3.80 34.84 -38.42
C ILE A 643 2.45 34.70 -37.70
N PRO A 644 2.38 34.00 -36.55
CA PRO A 644 1.12 33.76 -35.86
C PRO A 644 0.65 34.99 -35.07
N ARG A 645 -0.66 35.15 -34.90
CA ARG A 645 -1.30 36.27 -34.17
C ARG A 645 -2.00 35.84 -32.88
N ASN A 646 -2.58 34.65 -32.87
CA ASN A 646 -3.47 34.13 -31.81
C ASN A 646 -3.00 32.81 -31.20
N VAL A 647 -2.13 32.07 -31.90
CA VAL A 647 -1.55 30.78 -31.47
C VAL A 647 -0.02 30.82 -31.42
N LEU A 648 0.61 29.77 -30.91
CA LEU A 648 2.04 29.50 -31.03
C LEU A 648 2.30 28.54 -32.19
N ILE A 649 3.57 28.49 -32.63
CA ILE A 649 4.00 27.62 -33.72
C ILE A 649 3.98 26.15 -33.23
N PRO A 650 3.33 25.22 -33.96
CA PRO A 650 3.24 23.83 -33.55
C PRO A 650 4.60 23.13 -33.64
N ARG A 651 4.90 22.30 -32.63
CA ARG A 651 6.04 21.38 -32.60
C ARG A 651 5.57 20.01 -33.07
N THR A 652 5.85 19.71 -34.34
CA THR A 652 5.17 18.62 -35.07
C THR A 652 5.68 17.21 -34.75
N LYS A 653 6.92 17.02 -34.25
CA LYS A 653 7.51 15.68 -34.04
C LYS A 653 6.62 14.72 -33.24
N GLY A 654 6.04 15.21 -32.14
CA GLY A 654 5.14 14.40 -31.31
C GLY A 654 3.83 14.05 -32.02
N PHE A 655 3.30 14.95 -32.85
CA PHE A 655 2.10 14.74 -33.65
C PHE A 655 2.35 13.72 -34.78
N VAL A 656 3.43 13.89 -35.54
CA VAL A 656 3.85 12.95 -36.60
C VAL A 656 3.99 11.53 -36.02
N THR A 657 4.65 11.40 -34.87
CA THR A 657 4.79 10.10 -34.19
C THR A 657 3.46 9.51 -33.76
N ALA A 658 2.55 10.36 -33.23
CA ALA A 658 1.20 9.92 -32.87
C ALA A 658 0.43 9.40 -34.08
N VAL A 659 0.42 10.14 -35.19
CA VAL A 659 -0.23 9.73 -36.44
C VAL A 659 0.37 8.42 -36.95
N SER A 660 1.69 8.35 -37.12
CA SER A 660 2.40 7.17 -37.61
C SER A 660 2.06 5.90 -36.83
N HIS A 661 1.99 5.99 -35.50
CA HIS A 661 1.81 4.80 -34.65
C HIS A 661 0.35 4.50 -34.29
N MET A 662 -0.58 5.43 -34.53
CA MET A 662 -2.00 5.25 -34.22
C MET A 662 -2.88 5.05 -35.46
N ARG A 663 -2.35 5.32 -36.67
CA ARG A 663 -3.09 5.27 -37.93
C ARG A 663 -3.86 3.96 -38.15
N SER A 664 -3.32 2.83 -37.71
CA SER A 664 -3.94 1.51 -37.89
C SER A 664 -5.18 1.24 -37.03
N PHE A 665 -5.40 1.98 -35.93
CA PHE A 665 -6.49 1.69 -34.98
C PHE A 665 -7.25 2.92 -34.46
N VAL A 666 -6.82 4.14 -34.79
CA VAL A 666 -7.51 5.38 -34.43
C VAL A 666 -8.09 6.02 -35.68
N PRO A 667 -9.42 6.01 -35.87
CA PRO A 667 -10.05 6.42 -37.12
C PRO A 667 -10.12 7.94 -37.35
N ALA A 668 -10.01 8.75 -36.29
CA ALA A 668 -10.28 10.18 -36.39
C ALA A 668 -9.29 11.07 -35.62
N ILE A 669 -9.12 12.29 -36.12
CA ILE A 669 -8.50 13.41 -35.43
C ILE A 669 -9.58 14.45 -35.14
N TYR A 670 -9.74 14.83 -33.88
CA TYR A 670 -10.57 15.97 -33.49
C TYR A 670 -9.70 17.20 -33.28
N GLU A 671 -9.92 18.18 -34.12
CA GLU A 671 -9.22 19.45 -34.10
C GLU A 671 -10.09 20.50 -33.39
N MET A 672 -9.68 20.89 -32.19
CA MET A 672 -10.42 21.82 -31.32
C MET A 672 -9.77 23.21 -31.34
N THR A 673 -10.57 24.25 -31.48
CA THR A 673 -10.17 25.66 -31.32
C THR A 673 -10.94 26.24 -30.15
N VAL A 674 -10.24 26.51 -29.05
CA VAL A 674 -10.78 27.16 -27.86
C VAL A 674 -10.61 28.67 -27.99
N ALA A 675 -11.69 29.41 -27.84
CA ALA A 675 -11.72 30.86 -27.79
C ALA A 675 -12.59 31.37 -26.64
N ILE A 676 -12.29 32.57 -26.16
CA ILE A 676 -13.05 33.24 -25.10
C ILE A 676 -13.62 34.51 -25.72
N PRO A 677 -14.94 34.71 -25.71
CA PRO A 677 -15.56 35.94 -26.18
C PRO A 677 -14.96 37.18 -25.50
N ARG A 678 -14.77 38.27 -26.23
CA ARG A 678 -14.25 39.55 -25.71
C ARG A 678 -15.12 40.11 -24.59
N SER A 679 -16.42 39.84 -24.68
CA SER A 679 -17.42 40.18 -23.66
C SER A 679 -17.29 39.38 -22.36
N SER A 680 -16.51 38.28 -22.37
CA SER A 680 -16.42 37.34 -21.26
C SER A 680 -15.05 37.38 -20.55
N PRO A 681 -15.03 37.28 -19.21
CA PRO A 681 -13.77 37.21 -18.47
C PRO A 681 -13.02 35.91 -18.79
N GLN A 682 -11.70 35.97 -18.99
CA GLN A 682 -10.87 34.77 -19.14
C GLN A 682 -11.03 33.85 -17.91
N PRO A 683 -11.33 32.56 -18.11
CA PRO A 683 -11.44 31.62 -17.02
C PRO A 683 -10.05 31.22 -16.52
N THR A 684 -9.88 31.25 -15.20
CA THR A 684 -8.68 30.74 -14.49
C THR A 684 -9.14 29.86 -13.34
N MET A 685 -8.27 28.97 -12.84
CA MET A 685 -8.60 28.14 -11.68
C MET A 685 -9.01 28.98 -10.47
N LEU A 686 -8.34 30.11 -10.23
CA LEU A 686 -8.69 30.99 -9.11
C LEU A 686 -10.07 31.62 -9.28
N ARG A 687 -10.40 32.12 -10.48
CA ARG A 687 -11.73 32.69 -10.77
C ARG A 687 -12.83 31.64 -10.66
N MET A 688 -12.57 30.41 -11.08
CA MET A 688 -13.48 29.28 -10.89
C MET A 688 -13.73 29.00 -9.41
N PHE A 689 -12.69 28.92 -8.57
CA PHE A 689 -12.88 28.74 -7.12
C PHE A 689 -13.68 29.88 -6.49
N MET A 690 -13.54 31.09 -7.01
CA MET A 690 -14.35 32.26 -6.60
C MET A 690 -15.78 32.26 -7.15
N GLY A 691 -16.20 31.24 -7.89
CA GLY A 691 -17.55 31.15 -8.46
C GLY A 691 -17.81 32.15 -9.59
N GLN A 692 -16.76 32.66 -10.24
CA GLN A 692 -16.89 33.62 -11.33
C GLN A 692 -17.19 32.89 -12.65
N SER A 693 -18.35 33.18 -13.22
CA SER A 693 -18.78 32.64 -14.51
C SER A 693 -18.00 33.25 -15.67
N SER A 694 -17.92 32.48 -16.76
CA SER A 694 -17.28 32.82 -18.02
C SER A 694 -17.98 32.07 -19.16
N VAL A 695 -17.72 32.49 -20.40
CA VAL A 695 -18.15 31.79 -21.61
C VAL A 695 -16.91 31.33 -22.36
N VAL A 696 -16.94 30.09 -22.86
CA VAL A 696 -15.90 29.50 -23.68
C VAL A 696 -16.54 28.93 -24.95
N HIS A 697 -16.04 29.35 -26.10
CA HIS A 697 -16.44 28.82 -27.40
C HIS A 697 -15.42 27.77 -27.83
N VAL A 698 -15.91 26.61 -28.26
CA VAL A 698 -15.06 25.56 -28.82
C VAL A 698 -15.53 25.25 -30.23
N HIS A 699 -14.71 25.54 -31.23
CA HIS A 699 -14.93 25.02 -32.57
C HIS A 699 -14.26 23.66 -32.71
N LEU A 700 -14.99 22.64 -33.15
CA LEU A 700 -14.48 21.29 -33.35
C LEU A 700 -14.65 20.87 -34.81
N LYS A 701 -13.56 20.42 -35.42
CA LYS A 701 -13.57 19.79 -36.73
C LYS A 701 -13.07 18.36 -36.64
N ARG A 702 -13.77 17.44 -37.30
CA ARG A 702 -13.39 16.03 -37.40
C ARG A 702 -12.66 15.80 -38.72
N HIS A 703 -11.49 15.17 -38.66
CA HIS A 703 -10.74 14.71 -39.82
C HIS A 703 -10.58 13.19 -39.75
N LEU A 704 -10.72 12.47 -40.86
CA LEU A 704 -10.41 11.04 -40.87
C LEU A 704 -8.89 10.86 -40.85
N MET A 705 -8.43 9.87 -40.08
CA MET A 705 -7.01 9.54 -40.01
C MET A 705 -6.45 9.09 -41.36
N THR A 706 -7.30 8.46 -42.19
CA THR A 706 -6.99 8.02 -43.56
C THR A 706 -6.79 9.16 -44.54
N ASP A 707 -7.29 10.36 -44.24
CA ASP A 707 -7.17 11.53 -45.13
C ASP A 707 -5.85 12.27 -44.93
N LEU A 708 -5.09 11.92 -43.89
CA LEU A 708 -3.77 12.51 -43.65
C LEU A 708 -2.74 11.92 -44.62
N PRO A 709 -1.75 12.72 -45.07
CA PRO A 709 -0.64 12.23 -45.89
C PRO A 709 0.08 11.03 -45.25
N GLU A 710 0.67 10.15 -46.06
CA GLU A 710 1.45 9.00 -45.58
C GLU A 710 2.87 9.41 -45.15
N ASP A 711 3.44 10.44 -45.78
CA ASP A 711 4.80 10.92 -45.54
C ASP A 711 4.89 11.79 -44.27
N ASP A 712 5.93 11.56 -43.45
CA ASP A 712 6.11 12.21 -42.14
C ASP A 712 6.27 13.73 -42.26
N GLU A 713 7.01 14.21 -43.28
CA GLU A 713 7.16 15.63 -43.58
C GLU A 713 5.84 16.26 -44.03
N ALA A 714 5.06 15.56 -44.85
CA ALA A 714 3.73 16.01 -45.25
C ALA A 714 2.73 16.04 -44.08
N VAL A 715 2.77 15.08 -43.15
CA VAL A 715 1.98 15.10 -41.90
C VAL A 715 2.40 16.29 -41.02
N ALA A 716 3.70 16.56 -40.93
CA ALA A 716 4.19 17.73 -40.22
C ALA A 716 3.68 19.04 -40.86
N GLN A 717 3.64 19.11 -42.19
CA GLN A 717 3.13 20.26 -42.91
C GLN A 717 1.62 20.44 -42.69
N TRP A 718 0.83 19.37 -42.78
CA TRP A 718 -0.60 19.37 -42.46
C TRP A 718 -0.87 19.96 -41.06
N CYS A 719 -0.07 19.55 -40.06
CA CYS A 719 -0.20 20.08 -38.70
C CYS A 719 0.08 21.59 -38.62
N LYS A 720 1.05 22.11 -39.39
CA LYS A 720 1.31 23.55 -39.48
C LYS A 720 0.15 24.29 -40.15
N ASP A 721 -0.35 23.75 -41.26
CA ASP A 721 -1.43 24.36 -42.03
C ASP A 721 -2.73 24.45 -41.20
N VAL A 722 -3.03 23.42 -40.42
CA VAL A 722 -4.12 23.42 -39.43
C VAL A 722 -3.96 24.56 -38.42
N PHE A 723 -2.74 24.83 -37.94
CA PHE A 723 -2.51 25.92 -36.99
C PHE A 723 -2.56 27.30 -37.64
N VAL A 724 -2.21 27.42 -38.92
CA VAL A 724 -2.44 28.66 -39.71
C VAL A 724 -3.94 28.90 -39.90
N ALA A 725 -4.71 27.86 -40.26
CA ALA A 725 -6.16 27.96 -40.38
C ALA A 725 -6.81 28.31 -39.03
N LYS A 726 -6.34 27.72 -37.93
CA LYS A 726 -6.78 28.03 -36.57
C LYS A 726 -6.49 29.48 -36.19
N ASP A 727 -5.34 30.01 -36.57
CA ASP A 727 -4.96 31.40 -36.32
C ASP A 727 -5.93 32.38 -37.01
N ASN A 728 -6.24 32.12 -38.28
CA ASN A 728 -7.23 32.90 -39.05
C ASN A 728 -8.66 32.76 -38.50
N LEU A 729 -9.03 31.56 -38.05
CA LEU A 729 -10.34 31.32 -37.43
C LEU A 729 -10.47 32.10 -36.12
N LEU A 730 -9.40 32.20 -35.33
CA LEU A 730 -9.37 33.02 -34.13
C LEU A 730 -9.41 34.51 -34.45
N ASP A 731 -8.85 34.98 -35.56
CA ASP A 731 -9.05 36.38 -35.99
C ASP A 731 -10.53 36.67 -36.31
N LYS A 732 -11.20 35.75 -37.00
CA LYS A 732 -12.63 35.87 -37.28
C LYS A 732 -13.45 35.88 -35.98
N HIS A 733 -13.19 34.94 -35.07
CA HIS A 733 -13.85 34.92 -33.75
C HIS A 733 -13.54 36.19 -32.95
N ASN A 734 -12.30 36.66 -32.96
CA ASN A 734 -11.93 37.92 -32.31
C ASN A 734 -12.62 39.12 -32.95
N ALA A 735 -13.07 39.08 -34.21
CA ALA A 735 -13.83 40.15 -34.85
C ALA A 735 -15.33 40.04 -34.58
N GLU A 736 -15.89 38.82 -34.57
CA GLU A 736 -17.34 38.56 -34.56
C GLU A 736 -17.90 38.07 -33.21
N ASP A 737 -17.04 37.73 -32.25
CA ASP A 737 -17.33 37.12 -30.95
C ASP A 737 -17.98 35.72 -31.02
N THR A 738 -18.02 35.10 -32.20
CA THR A 738 -18.61 33.78 -32.47
C THR A 738 -17.85 33.03 -33.58
N PHE A 739 -18.04 31.71 -33.68
CA PHE A 739 -17.57 30.92 -34.82
C PHE A 739 -18.63 30.77 -35.93
N GLY A 740 -19.83 31.33 -35.71
CA GLY A 740 -20.97 31.29 -36.63
C GLY A 740 -22.13 30.47 -36.06
N PRO A 741 -23.38 30.97 -36.13
CA PRO A 741 -24.54 30.33 -35.49
C PRO A 741 -24.93 28.99 -36.14
N GLU A 742 -24.61 28.81 -37.42
CA GLU A 742 -24.90 27.59 -38.22
C GLU A 742 -24.39 26.29 -37.55
N LEU A 743 -23.27 26.40 -36.84
CA LEU A 743 -22.54 25.28 -36.25
C LEU A 743 -22.80 25.14 -34.75
N GLU A 744 -23.52 26.07 -34.12
CA GLU A 744 -23.74 26.07 -32.68
C GLU A 744 -24.55 24.84 -32.23
N GLN A 745 -24.02 24.10 -31.27
CA GLN A 745 -24.65 22.92 -30.69
C GLN A 745 -24.82 23.11 -29.18
N ASP A 746 -26.03 22.89 -28.67
CA ASP A 746 -26.27 22.82 -27.24
C ASP A 746 -26.02 21.39 -26.72
N LEU A 747 -25.00 21.27 -25.89
CA LEU A 747 -24.66 20.00 -25.23
C LEU A 747 -25.26 19.87 -23.83
N GLY A 748 -25.97 20.89 -23.35
CA GLY A 748 -26.53 20.95 -22.01
C GLY A 748 -25.48 20.89 -20.89
N ARG A 749 -25.98 20.72 -19.65
CA ARG A 749 -25.16 20.52 -18.43
C ARG A 749 -25.60 19.24 -17.73
N PRO A 750 -24.90 18.10 -17.94
CA PRO A 750 -25.29 16.84 -17.33
C PRO A 750 -25.25 16.91 -15.80
N VAL A 751 -26.28 16.33 -15.15
CA VAL A 751 -26.39 16.29 -13.67
C VAL A 751 -25.43 15.32 -13.00
N LYS A 752 -24.74 14.46 -13.77
CA LYS A 752 -23.86 13.40 -13.25
C LYS A 752 -22.77 13.94 -12.30
N SER A 753 -22.14 15.06 -12.67
CA SER A 753 -21.09 15.71 -11.86
C SER A 753 -21.64 16.25 -10.54
N LEU A 754 -22.83 16.85 -10.56
CA LEU A 754 -23.56 17.31 -9.36
C LEU A 754 -23.88 16.15 -8.41
N VAL A 755 -24.42 15.05 -8.93
CA VAL A 755 -24.75 13.86 -8.11
C VAL A 755 -23.50 13.31 -7.42
N VAL A 756 -22.37 13.20 -8.14
CA VAL A 756 -21.11 12.69 -7.57
C VAL A 756 -20.60 13.59 -6.44
N VAL A 757 -20.55 14.91 -6.65
CA VAL A 757 -20.06 15.84 -5.63
C VAL A 757 -20.97 15.89 -4.41
N VAL A 758 -22.29 15.88 -4.59
CA VAL A 758 -23.25 15.82 -3.48
C VAL A 758 -23.08 14.52 -2.69
N SER A 759 -22.93 13.38 -3.38
CA SER A 759 -22.73 12.08 -2.72
C SER A 759 -21.46 12.06 -1.87
N TRP A 760 -20.33 12.53 -2.41
CA TRP A 760 -19.07 12.63 -1.66
C TRP A 760 -19.18 13.58 -0.48
N SER A 761 -19.82 14.73 -0.67
CA SER A 761 -20.03 15.71 0.40
C SER A 761 -20.84 15.12 1.55
N CYS A 762 -21.94 14.42 1.25
CA CYS A 762 -22.73 13.72 2.27
C CYS A 762 -21.91 12.68 3.02
N LEU A 763 -21.12 11.86 2.32
CA LEU A 763 -20.26 10.84 2.94
C LEU A 763 -19.20 11.47 3.87
N LEU A 764 -18.56 12.56 3.44
CA LEU A 764 -17.57 13.26 4.25
C LEU A 764 -18.18 13.91 5.47
N ILE A 765 -19.35 14.54 5.33
CA ILE A 765 -20.06 15.16 6.46
C ILE A 765 -20.46 14.09 7.48
N LEU A 766 -21.05 12.98 7.03
CA LEU A 766 -21.42 11.87 7.93
C LEU A 766 -20.18 11.25 8.62
N GLY A 767 -19.10 11.05 7.87
CA GLY A 767 -17.83 10.57 8.41
C GLY A 767 -17.22 11.53 9.44
N ALA A 768 -17.26 12.82 9.17
CA ALA A 768 -16.80 13.87 10.09
C ALA A 768 -17.64 13.90 11.36
N ILE A 769 -18.98 13.88 11.25
CA ILE A 769 -19.89 13.80 12.41
C ILE A 769 -19.57 12.56 13.25
N LYS A 770 -19.42 11.40 12.62
CA LYS A 770 -19.12 10.16 13.33
C LYS A 770 -17.76 10.21 14.02
N CYS A 771 -16.75 10.78 13.36
CA CYS A 771 -15.41 10.97 13.92
C CYS A 771 -15.44 11.91 15.13
N VAL A 772 -16.17 13.02 15.06
CA VAL A 772 -16.33 13.96 16.19
C VAL A 772 -17.07 13.29 17.35
N GLN A 773 -18.11 12.50 17.07
CA GLN A 773 -18.85 11.78 18.12
C GLN A 773 -18.05 10.66 18.77
N SER A 774 -17.14 10.01 18.04
CA SER A 774 -16.36 8.86 18.52
C SER A 774 -15.00 9.21 19.10
N SER A 775 -14.60 10.49 19.08
CA SER A 775 -13.26 10.92 19.49
C SER A 775 -13.26 12.20 20.31
N GLU A 776 -12.24 12.35 21.17
CA GLU A 776 -11.90 13.60 21.85
C GLU A 776 -11.10 14.58 20.95
N LEU A 777 -11.26 14.47 19.63
CA LEU A 777 -10.45 15.22 18.65
C LEU A 777 -10.63 16.73 18.80
N LEU A 778 -11.85 17.18 19.10
CA LEU A 778 -12.15 18.60 19.31
C LEU A 778 -12.10 19.03 20.77
N SER A 779 -12.02 18.09 21.72
CA SER A 779 -11.96 18.38 23.16
C SER A 779 -10.52 18.40 23.71
N SER A 780 -9.53 17.96 22.93
CA SER A 780 -8.12 17.96 23.31
C SER A 780 -7.28 18.93 22.46
N TRP A 781 -6.34 19.65 23.08
CA TRP A 781 -5.39 20.51 22.37
C TRP A 781 -4.56 19.76 21.33
N LYS A 782 -4.26 18.48 21.59
CA LYS A 782 -3.56 17.60 20.63
C LYS A 782 -4.42 17.35 19.39
N GLY A 783 -5.71 17.03 19.55
CA GLY A 783 -6.61 16.79 18.42
C GLY A 783 -6.89 18.05 17.60
N ILE A 784 -7.03 19.21 18.25
CA ILE A 784 -7.14 20.51 17.57
C ILE A 784 -5.87 20.80 16.76
N SER A 785 -4.69 20.58 17.34
CA SER A 785 -3.40 20.80 16.65
C SER A 785 -3.24 19.91 15.42
N ILE A 786 -3.62 18.64 15.51
CA ILE A 786 -3.60 17.70 14.37
C ILE A 786 -4.57 18.16 13.28
N SER A 787 -5.78 18.58 13.65
CA SER A 787 -6.79 19.04 12.70
C SER A 787 -6.35 20.31 11.96
N ALA A 788 -5.77 21.27 12.70
CA ALA A 788 -5.18 22.48 12.12
C ALA A 788 -4.01 22.15 11.16
N ALA A 789 -3.14 21.21 11.53
CA ALA A 789 -2.04 20.77 10.67
C ALA A 789 -2.55 20.12 9.36
N LEU A 790 -3.61 19.30 9.43
CA LEU A 790 -4.22 18.69 8.25
C LEU A 790 -4.83 19.74 7.31
N LEU A 791 -5.55 20.72 7.85
CA LEU A 791 -6.10 21.82 7.05
C LEU A 791 -5.01 22.70 6.42
N LEU A 792 -3.89 22.91 7.13
CA LEU A 792 -2.72 23.60 6.59
C LEU A 792 -2.11 22.82 5.42
N VAL A 793 -1.96 21.50 5.55
CA VAL A 793 -1.48 20.63 4.47
C VAL A 793 -2.40 20.75 3.26
N VAL A 794 -3.72 20.62 3.44
CA VAL A 794 -4.70 20.78 2.35
C VAL A 794 -4.54 22.14 1.66
N THR A 795 -4.38 23.21 2.44
CA THR A 795 -4.19 24.57 1.91
C THR A 795 -2.92 24.68 1.05
N ILE A 796 -1.80 24.15 1.52
CA ILE A 796 -0.53 24.12 0.77
C ILE A 796 -0.69 23.32 -0.53
N LEU A 797 -1.33 22.15 -0.47
CA LEU A 797 -1.53 21.31 -1.65
C LEU A 797 -2.44 21.99 -2.69
N MET A 798 -3.50 22.68 -2.24
CA MET A 798 -4.36 23.48 -3.14
C MET A 798 -3.59 24.62 -3.79
N GLN A 799 -2.73 25.32 -3.04
CA GLN A 799 -1.86 26.36 -3.62
C GLN A 799 -0.91 25.80 -4.67
N ILE A 800 -0.34 24.61 -4.46
CA ILE A 800 0.50 23.92 -5.45
C ILE A 800 -0.30 23.63 -6.72
N LEU A 801 -1.52 23.10 -6.60
CA LEU A 801 -2.39 22.81 -7.75
C LEU A 801 -2.73 24.09 -8.54
N ILE A 802 -3.10 25.17 -7.85
CA ILE A 802 -3.42 26.47 -8.48
C ILE A 802 -2.19 27.05 -9.18
N ARG A 803 -1.01 27.06 -8.55
CA ARG A 803 0.22 27.54 -9.21
C ARG A 803 0.60 26.69 -10.41
N PHE A 804 0.38 25.38 -10.35
CA PHE A 804 0.67 24.47 -11.45
C PHE A 804 -0.23 24.71 -12.69
N SER A 805 -1.47 25.18 -12.49
CA SER A 805 -2.39 25.49 -13.59
C SER A 805 -2.06 26.78 -14.33
N GLN A 806 -1.34 27.73 -13.71
CA GLN A 806 -1.08 29.05 -14.29
C GLN A 806 -0.20 28.95 -15.55
N ALA A 807 -0.57 29.71 -16.59
CA ALA A 807 0.16 29.80 -17.85
C ALA A 807 1.57 30.39 -17.68
N GLU A 808 1.74 31.37 -16.80
CA GLU A 808 3.01 32.07 -16.54
C GLU A 808 4.11 31.13 -16.03
N HIS A 809 3.75 30.13 -15.22
CA HIS A 809 4.69 29.14 -14.69
C HIS A 809 4.98 27.98 -15.65
N SER A 810 4.37 27.97 -16.85
CA SER A 810 4.62 26.93 -17.84
C SER A 810 5.93 27.18 -18.59
N THR A 811 6.89 26.27 -18.40
CA THR A 811 8.19 26.31 -19.08
C THR A 811 8.06 25.91 -20.56
N PRO A 812 8.81 26.48 -21.51
CA PRO A 812 8.95 25.94 -22.87
C PRO A 812 9.79 24.65 -22.88
N ALA A 813 9.66 23.83 -23.92
CA ALA A 813 10.58 22.70 -24.14
C ALA A 813 11.90 23.21 -24.73
N ARG A 814 13.04 22.70 -24.26
CA ARG A 814 14.38 23.12 -24.71
C ARG A 814 14.51 22.89 -26.22
N VAL A 815 14.88 23.93 -26.96
CA VAL A 815 15.11 23.85 -28.41
C VAL A 815 16.55 23.39 -28.63
N ALA A 816 16.77 22.42 -29.52
CA ALA A 816 18.13 22.08 -29.96
C ALA A 816 18.69 23.29 -30.76
N PRO A 817 19.96 23.68 -30.54
CA PRO A 817 20.53 24.81 -31.26
C PRO A 817 20.43 24.60 -32.78
N ALA A 818 20.08 25.66 -33.51
CA ALA A 818 19.99 25.62 -34.96
C ALA A 818 21.33 25.19 -35.58
N ASN A 819 21.23 24.40 -36.67
CA ASN A 819 22.38 23.91 -37.42
C ASN A 819 23.27 25.11 -37.85
N PRO A 820 24.61 25.06 -37.66
CA PRO A 820 25.51 26.20 -37.91
C PRO A 820 25.41 26.76 -39.33
N ASN A 821 25.02 25.93 -40.29
CA ASN A 821 24.87 26.32 -41.70
C ASN A 821 23.79 27.39 -41.95
N ASN A 822 22.85 27.62 -41.03
CA ASN A 822 21.84 28.68 -41.18
C ASN A 822 22.29 30.03 -40.58
N ARG A 823 23.39 30.09 -39.81
CA ARG A 823 23.93 31.37 -39.32
C ARG A 823 24.59 32.18 -40.44
N ASN A 824 25.21 31.50 -41.42
CA ASN A 824 25.87 32.17 -42.53
C ASN A 824 24.86 32.84 -43.49
N ARG A 825 23.67 32.27 -43.66
CA ARG A 825 22.59 32.88 -44.46
C ARG A 825 21.98 34.15 -43.82
N VAL A 826 21.99 34.25 -42.49
CA VAL A 826 21.48 35.43 -41.76
C VAL A 826 22.52 36.55 -41.70
N ALA A 827 23.81 36.23 -41.77
CA ALA A 827 24.89 37.20 -41.91
C ALA A 827 24.87 37.87 -43.30
N ASP A 828 24.64 37.09 -44.37
CA ASP A 828 24.59 37.61 -45.75
C ASP A 828 23.38 38.53 -46.00
N ILE A 829 22.24 38.30 -45.34
CA ILE A 829 21.05 39.17 -45.47
C ILE A 829 21.22 40.49 -44.70
N ARG A 830 22.05 40.54 -43.66
CA ARG A 830 22.38 41.80 -42.96
C ARG A 830 23.39 42.66 -43.72
N GLN A 831 24.27 42.07 -44.52
CA GLN A 831 25.19 42.86 -45.39
C GLN A 831 24.53 43.38 -46.67
N ALA A 832 23.40 42.83 -47.10
CA ALA A 832 22.67 43.30 -48.28
C ALA A 832 21.68 44.46 -48.00
N LYS A 833 21.54 44.92 -46.75
CA LYS A 833 20.68 46.07 -46.37
C LYS A 833 21.44 47.36 -46.06
N ASP A 834 22.78 47.32 -46.07
CA ASP A 834 23.65 48.49 -45.88
C ASP A 834 24.50 48.79 -47.15
N LYS A 835 23.95 48.51 -48.34
CA LYS A 835 24.47 49.01 -49.63
C LYS A 835 23.36 49.53 -50.53
#